data_AF-A0A2B4R8W9-F1
#
_entry.id   AF-A0A2B4R8W9-F1
#
_cell.length_a   1.000
_cell.length_b   1.000
_cell.length_c   1.000
_cell.angle_alpha   90.00
_cell.angle_beta   90.00
_cell.angle_gamma   90.00
#
_symmetry.space_group_name_H-M   'P 1'
#
loop_
_entity.id
_entity.type
_entity.pdbx_description
1 polymer ?
#
loop_
_entity_poly.entity_id
_entity_poly.type
_entity_poly.pdbx_seq_one_letter_code
_entity_poly.pdbx_strand_id
1 'polypeptide(L)'
;MAEASDNSCSSEDDEYSDPLEEAASAGARLSVPEKASISRKRKVPTNPAKKKRNVRGSVDPKVSAWDRMNEFKDQCLTTDTVSGNLRCDACRETLSKKKSSIKKHVASVKHIKALENIKKSKKKDQNIKDLLAKTSGGARGYTLPEDMRLYRYELVEALLKAGIPLSKVDSLRPFLEKYGHRLTTRSHLTEFIPTIHQKEIDFVKSEIAANSAFSVIFDGSTRLGEALAIVVRFIDKDWNIQQRLLKLEVLAKSMNGEELAQRLIQCLAVEYKIQPNQLLAAMRDGASVNEAGLRQVMFFFPNIFNVICFSHTIDNVGKHFEFSVLDTFSRCWNTMFSLSPAARLLWKTRTGTAMRLHSKTRWWSKWEVLNQVMEFFGDVEPFLRENDNLSPVCRASLLEIFDDPVTARDLDIELAAMIDAGKHFVQATYYLEGDGPLVFACYERLSALAHAIAIDSYPNTEAKARQHAGRNMALYNQLVAQGKACINPGFRFYQQKFSVQFHNVVRAFKAARLCCPVQVQALRPTAVSVQDLKQFSFITDAEVVQLVEELPNYLATADGAAIETEEDKVHWWATHAAALPNWSAAVKKILLVQPSSASAERVFSLLQNAFILSRSCSDLKKLDPKAKSGICLIDPDGEGGLLPFLVICDMSDEDGVGVTVISHDSEKRTLADNNTPPGDYSRNISYKDANISQLNPCRNNPCYYGSTCQVGFTRKGFRCICPIGFPSIRCFKAKSCSDVKTLDPAVKTGPYVIDSDGEGGLIPFNVTCNMTDKDGVGVTVIGHNSENKTKVDKCQKRGCYSRNILYTGANFFQLESLTKASLFCEQFIKYECKASKIFPKPKNKSSIRPFAWWMSRDFIKMTYWDGAAADRRMCACGIKGTCAKGDKSRCNCDANDKKWREDSGLLTNKIHLPVKQLKFGDTDLKHEEGYNTLGKFKCYGTA
;
A
#
# COMPACT_ATOMS: atom_id res chain seq x y z
N MET A 1 80.29 -45.91 -5.02
CA MET A 1 80.17 -44.43 -5.09
C MET A 1 79.28 -44.10 -6.28
N ALA A 2 78.03 -43.65 -6.11
CA ALA A 2 77.22 -43.70 -4.90
C ALA A 2 75.75 -44.00 -5.31
N GLU A 3 75.15 -44.90 -4.53
CA GLU A 3 73.76 -45.40 -4.58
C GLU A 3 72.65 -44.33 -4.78
N ALA A 4 71.47 -44.65 -5.34
CA ALA A 4 71.03 -45.88 -6.01
C ALA A 4 69.76 -45.66 -6.90
N SER A 5 69.59 -46.64 -7.79
CA SER A 5 68.44 -47.08 -8.61
C SER A 5 67.05 -47.16 -7.90
N ASP A 6 65.90 -47.31 -8.56
CA ASP A 6 65.63 -47.70 -9.97
C ASP A 6 64.25 -47.29 -10.54
N ASN A 7 64.15 -47.34 -11.88
CA ASN A 7 63.04 -47.65 -12.82
C ASN A 7 61.51 -47.43 -12.54
N SER A 8 60.86 -46.83 -13.57
CA SER A 8 59.55 -47.11 -14.24
C SER A 8 58.26 -47.44 -13.42
N CYS A 9 57.02 -47.21 -13.92
CA CYS A 9 56.51 -47.08 -15.29
C CYS A 9 55.33 -46.07 -15.41
N SER A 10 54.75 -45.91 -16.61
CA SER A 10 53.82 -44.85 -17.03
C SER A 10 52.33 -45.23 -17.14
N SER A 11 51.42 -44.27 -16.95
CA SER A 11 50.21 -44.10 -17.78
C SER A 11 49.50 -42.74 -17.55
N GLU A 12 49.56 -41.89 -18.57
CA GLU A 12 48.50 -41.00 -19.10
C GLU A 12 47.73 -40.02 -18.19
N ASP A 13 47.73 -38.76 -18.62
CA ASP A 13 46.91 -37.64 -18.11
C ASP A 13 45.53 -37.58 -18.80
N ASP A 14 44.57 -36.92 -18.15
CA ASP A 14 43.34 -36.40 -18.77
C ASP A 14 43.07 -35.00 -18.18
N GLU A 15 43.43 -33.94 -18.91
CA GLU A 15 43.30 -32.56 -18.44
C GLU A 15 41.84 -32.08 -18.47
N TYR A 16 41.28 -31.72 -17.31
CA TYR A 16 40.00 -31.04 -17.23
C TYR A 16 40.19 -29.53 -17.39
N SER A 17 39.95 -29.02 -18.60
CA SER A 17 40.15 -27.61 -18.95
C SER A 17 39.27 -26.65 -18.11
N ASP A 18 39.79 -25.46 -17.81
CA ASP A 18 39.03 -24.41 -17.12
C ASP A 18 38.10 -23.68 -18.12
N PRO A 19 36.77 -23.66 -17.92
CA PRO A 19 35.84 -22.92 -18.78
C PRO A 19 36.11 -21.40 -18.85
N LEU A 20 36.92 -20.85 -17.94
CA LEU A 20 37.38 -19.46 -17.99
C LEU A 20 38.45 -19.23 -19.08
N GLU A 21 39.24 -20.25 -19.46
CA GLU A 21 40.25 -20.14 -20.52
C GLU A 21 39.62 -20.21 -21.92
N GLU A 22 38.56 -21.01 -22.11
CA GLU A 22 37.72 -20.97 -23.32
C GLU A 22 37.08 -19.57 -23.51
N ALA A 23 36.56 -18.98 -22.43
CA ALA A 23 35.97 -17.64 -22.47
C ALA A 23 37.01 -16.54 -22.77
N ALA A 24 38.24 -16.66 -22.24
CA ALA A 24 39.33 -15.70 -22.48
C ALA A 24 39.85 -15.80 -23.93
N SER A 25 40.03 -17.02 -24.45
CA SER A 25 40.46 -17.26 -25.84
C SER A 25 39.38 -16.87 -26.87
N ALA A 26 38.11 -16.89 -26.50
CA ALA A 26 37.01 -16.28 -27.26
C ALA A 26 36.97 -14.73 -27.21
N GLY A 27 37.93 -14.08 -26.54
CA GLY A 27 38.13 -12.62 -26.56
C GLY A 27 37.55 -11.84 -25.38
N ALA A 28 37.05 -12.52 -24.32
CA ALA A 28 36.53 -11.82 -23.14
C ALA A 28 37.67 -11.17 -22.31
N ARG A 29 37.60 -9.84 -22.12
CA ARG A 29 38.47 -9.12 -21.18
C ARG A 29 37.85 -9.08 -19.78
N LEU A 30 38.23 -10.04 -18.94
CA LEU A 30 37.91 -10.06 -17.51
C LEU A 30 39.22 -10.10 -16.69
N SER A 31 39.21 -9.49 -15.51
CA SER A 31 40.32 -9.54 -14.55
C SER A 31 39.79 -9.71 -13.13
N VAL A 32 40.50 -10.49 -12.31
CA VAL A 32 40.08 -10.87 -10.95
C VAL A 32 41.28 -10.79 -10.01
N PRO A 33 41.23 -10.01 -8.91
CA PRO A 33 42.25 -10.05 -7.86
C PRO A 33 42.08 -11.27 -6.93
N GLU A 34 43.21 -11.84 -6.50
CA GLU A 34 43.29 -13.04 -5.66
C GLU A 34 42.93 -12.84 -4.17
N LYS A 35 42.86 -13.97 -3.44
CA LYS A 35 42.71 -14.04 -1.97
C LYS A 35 43.97 -14.60 -1.33
N ALA A 36 44.26 -14.18 -0.09
CA ALA A 36 45.20 -14.88 0.80
C ALA A 36 44.46 -15.51 2.01
N SER A 37 45.04 -16.56 2.61
CA SER A 37 44.45 -17.29 3.74
C SER A 37 45.51 -17.89 4.67
N ILE A 38 45.15 -18.17 5.94
CA ILE A 38 45.88 -19.01 6.92
C ILE A 38 44.86 -19.39 8.04
N SER A 39 44.56 -20.67 8.37
CA SER A 39 45.35 -21.70 9.10
C SER A 39 45.41 -21.44 10.64
N ARG A 40 45.21 -22.38 11.60
CA ARG A 40 45.12 -23.88 11.63
C ARG A 40 44.62 -24.44 13.00
N LYS A 41 43.85 -25.56 13.00
CA LYS A 41 43.82 -26.71 13.98
C LYS A 41 43.36 -26.41 15.44
N ARG A 42 42.98 -27.35 16.35
CA ARG A 42 43.31 -28.80 16.57
C ARG A 42 42.15 -29.64 17.24
N LYS A 43 42.46 -30.86 17.74
CA LYS A 43 41.59 -32.01 18.19
C LYS A 43 41.02 -31.87 19.64
N VAL A 44 39.87 -32.45 20.10
CA VAL A 44 39.38 -33.88 20.20
C VAL A 44 40.25 -34.73 21.16
N PRO A 45 39.77 -35.63 22.07
CA PRO A 45 38.44 -36.29 22.25
C PRO A 45 37.62 -35.83 23.53
N THR A 46 36.87 -36.55 24.41
CA THR A 46 36.75 -37.98 24.84
C THR A 46 35.38 -38.36 25.51
N ASN A 47 35.31 -39.51 26.19
CA ASN A 47 34.19 -40.37 26.68
C ASN A 47 34.44 -40.81 28.17
N PRO A 48 33.72 -41.74 28.86
CA PRO A 48 32.30 -42.20 28.87
C PRO A 48 31.71 -42.56 30.30
N ALA A 49 30.56 -43.29 30.36
CA ALA A 49 30.19 -44.35 31.36
C ALA A 49 29.70 -43.98 32.80
N LYS A 50 28.96 -44.80 33.59
CA LYS A 50 28.22 -46.11 33.41
C LYS A 50 27.21 -46.39 34.57
N LYS A 51 26.13 -47.17 34.29
CA LYS A 51 25.36 -48.11 35.17
C LYS A 51 24.53 -47.56 36.37
N LYS A 52 23.20 -47.85 36.47
CA LYS A 52 22.46 -48.95 37.20
C LYS A 52 22.52 -48.84 38.75
N ARG A 53 21.50 -49.21 39.57
CA ARG A 53 20.41 -50.22 39.43
C ARG A 53 19.19 -49.91 40.35
N ASN A 54 18.05 -50.57 40.13
CA ASN A 54 16.75 -50.43 40.86
C ASN A 54 16.75 -51.01 42.29
N VAL A 55 15.79 -50.59 43.14
CA VAL A 55 14.97 -51.43 44.07
C VAL A 55 13.56 -50.75 44.27
N ARG A 56 12.61 -51.45 44.91
CA ARG A 56 11.14 -51.19 44.89
C ARG A 56 10.60 -50.17 45.91
N GLY A 57 9.45 -49.62 45.51
CA GLY A 57 8.47 -48.77 46.20
C GLY A 57 8.21 -48.92 47.71
N SER A 58 7.79 -47.78 48.29
CA SER A 58 7.03 -47.63 49.53
C SER A 58 5.95 -46.54 49.32
N VAL A 59 5.02 -46.40 50.27
CA VAL A 59 3.84 -45.51 50.22
C VAL A 59 4.24 -44.03 50.13
N ASP A 60 3.48 -43.23 49.38
CA ASP A 60 3.71 -41.79 49.13
C ASP A 60 3.64 -40.98 50.45
N PRO A 61 4.73 -40.36 50.94
CA PRO A 61 4.68 -39.45 52.09
C PRO A 61 4.00 -38.11 51.74
N LYS A 62 3.95 -37.17 52.70
CA LYS A 62 3.71 -35.74 52.42
C LYS A 62 4.93 -35.09 51.74
N VAL A 63 5.24 -35.55 50.53
CA VAL A 63 6.32 -35.04 49.67
C VAL A 63 6.03 -33.58 49.28
N SER A 64 7.02 -32.69 49.38
CA SER A 64 6.82 -31.27 49.02
C SER A 64 6.75 -31.10 47.50
N ALA A 65 6.29 -29.93 47.05
CA ALA A 65 6.32 -29.60 45.62
C ALA A 65 7.77 -29.51 45.08
N TRP A 66 8.71 -29.08 45.92
CA TRP A 66 10.13 -28.96 45.56
C TRP A 66 10.78 -30.34 45.37
N ASP A 67 10.49 -31.30 46.25
CA ASP A 67 10.96 -32.68 46.11
C ASP A 67 10.42 -33.33 44.83
N ARG A 68 9.17 -33.05 44.46
CA ARG A 68 8.58 -33.52 43.19
C ARG A 68 9.23 -32.89 41.96
N MET A 69 9.63 -31.62 42.02
CA MET A 69 10.38 -30.98 40.92
C MET A 69 11.75 -31.64 40.72
N ASN A 70 12.42 -32.05 41.81
CA ASN A 70 13.67 -32.81 41.74
C ASN A 70 13.45 -34.26 41.27
N GLU A 71 12.37 -34.92 41.69
CA GLU A 71 12.00 -36.27 41.23
C GLU A 71 11.67 -36.32 39.72
N PHE A 72 11.11 -35.23 39.17
CA PHE A 72 10.78 -35.08 37.75
C PHE A 72 11.61 -33.97 37.10
N LYS A 73 12.94 -34.03 37.32
CA LYS A 73 13.91 -33.11 36.72
C LYS A 73 13.77 -33.07 35.19
N ASP A 74 14.05 -31.89 34.62
CA ASP A 74 13.97 -31.58 33.19
C ASP A 74 12.56 -31.70 32.55
N GLN A 75 11.50 -31.84 33.35
CA GLN A 75 10.09 -31.87 32.89
C GLN A 75 9.38 -30.51 32.92
N CYS A 76 10.12 -29.39 32.99
CA CYS A 76 9.57 -28.03 33.01
C CYS A 76 8.49 -27.80 34.10
N LEU A 77 8.68 -28.39 35.29
CA LEU A 77 7.81 -28.20 36.44
C LEU A 77 8.30 -27.08 37.35
N THR A 78 7.37 -26.26 37.83
CA THR A 78 7.55 -25.19 38.82
C THR A 78 6.48 -25.29 39.92
N THR A 79 6.62 -24.49 40.98
CA THR A 79 5.58 -24.35 42.02
C THR A 79 4.58 -23.26 41.63
N ASP A 80 3.28 -23.60 41.60
CA ASP A 80 2.22 -22.62 41.52
C ASP A 80 2.13 -21.84 42.84
N THR A 81 2.41 -20.53 42.78
CA THR A 81 2.41 -19.64 43.95
C THR A 81 1.02 -19.38 44.53
N VAL A 82 -0.05 -19.65 43.78
CA VAL A 82 -1.44 -19.41 44.22
C VAL A 82 -2.06 -20.68 44.82
N SER A 83 -1.95 -21.83 44.15
CA SER A 83 -2.54 -23.09 44.65
C SER A 83 -1.57 -23.96 45.48
N GLY A 84 -0.29 -23.60 45.53
CA GLY A 84 0.76 -24.38 46.20
C GLY A 84 1.03 -25.76 45.57
N ASN A 85 0.46 -26.05 44.41
CA ASN A 85 0.66 -27.28 43.64
C ASN A 85 1.82 -27.16 42.65
N LEU A 86 2.00 -28.17 41.79
CA LEU A 86 2.95 -28.11 40.69
C LEU A 86 2.30 -27.44 39.47
N ARG A 87 3.11 -26.81 38.65
CA ARG A 87 2.72 -26.25 37.35
C ARG A 87 3.69 -26.74 36.30
N CYS A 88 3.20 -27.22 35.17
CA CYS A 88 4.02 -27.52 34.01
C CYS A 88 4.02 -26.30 33.09
N ASP A 89 5.13 -25.57 33.01
CA ASP A 89 5.23 -24.37 32.17
C ASP A 89 5.34 -24.69 30.68
N ALA A 90 5.69 -25.93 30.32
CA ALA A 90 5.63 -26.40 28.93
C ALA A 90 4.18 -26.57 28.44
N CYS A 91 3.29 -27.08 29.29
CA CYS A 91 1.88 -27.33 28.97
C CYS A 91 0.92 -26.22 29.43
N ARG A 92 1.38 -25.31 30.30
CA ARG A 92 0.60 -24.32 31.06
C ARG A 92 -0.53 -24.95 31.90
N GLU A 93 -0.26 -26.11 32.50
CA GLU A 93 -1.23 -26.88 33.30
C GLU A 93 -0.79 -26.98 34.77
N THR A 94 -1.74 -26.85 35.71
CA THR A 94 -1.51 -27.12 37.15
C THR A 94 -1.74 -28.61 37.44
N LEU A 95 -0.80 -29.23 38.15
CA LEU A 95 -0.73 -30.67 38.41
C LEU A 95 -0.75 -30.98 39.91
N SER A 96 -1.50 -32.01 40.31
CA SER A 96 -1.49 -32.47 41.70
C SER A 96 -0.14 -33.08 42.10
N LYS A 97 0.21 -33.01 43.38
CA LYS A 97 1.46 -33.56 43.96
C LYS A 97 1.53 -35.11 43.95
N LYS A 98 0.51 -35.80 43.43
CA LYS A 98 0.46 -37.27 43.35
C LYS A 98 1.38 -37.77 42.24
N LYS A 99 2.31 -38.69 42.57
CA LYS A 99 3.32 -39.23 41.63
C LYS A 99 2.71 -39.83 40.35
N SER A 100 1.54 -40.44 40.45
CA SER A 100 0.76 -40.98 39.32
C SER A 100 0.22 -39.89 38.38
N SER A 101 -0.23 -38.76 38.92
CA SER A 101 -0.71 -37.60 38.15
C SER A 101 0.40 -37.02 37.29
N ILE A 102 1.59 -36.84 37.87
CA ILE A 102 2.76 -36.29 37.17
C ILE A 102 3.23 -37.25 36.07
N LYS A 103 3.32 -38.56 36.37
CA LYS A 103 3.66 -39.59 35.36
C LYS A 103 2.67 -39.61 34.18
N LYS A 104 1.37 -39.52 34.43
CA LYS A 104 0.34 -39.52 33.37
C LYS A 104 0.43 -38.27 32.49
N HIS A 105 0.73 -37.10 33.07
CA HIS A 105 0.97 -35.87 32.31
C HIS A 105 2.26 -35.95 31.48
N VAL A 106 3.37 -36.36 32.08
CA VAL A 106 4.69 -36.46 31.42
C VAL A 106 4.69 -37.45 30.25
N ALA A 107 3.95 -38.56 30.37
CA ALA A 107 3.78 -39.54 29.30
C ALA A 107 2.73 -39.13 28.22
N SER A 108 2.11 -37.95 28.33
CA SER A 108 1.08 -37.53 27.37
C SER A 108 1.69 -37.00 26.06
N VAL A 109 1.01 -37.27 24.94
CA VAL A 109 1.38 -36.74 23.61
C VAL A 109 1.47 -35.20 23.62
N LYS A 110 0.63 -34.53 24.43
CA LYS A 110 0.66 -33.06 24.62
C LYS A 110 1.98 -32.60 25.24
N HIS A 111 2.41 -33.24 26.34
CA HIS A 111 3.67 -32.89 27.02
C HIS A 111 4.91 -33.26 26.19
N ILE A 112 4.90 -34.41 25.52
CA ILE A 112 5.99 -34.82 24.62
C ILE A 112 6.15 -33.80 23.48
N LYS A 113 5.06 -33.42 22.80
CA LYS A 113 5.08 -32.36 21.78
C LYS A 113 5.50 -30.99 22.35
N ALA A 114 5.09 -30.64 23.57
CA ALA A 114 5.50 -29.40 24.23
C ALA A 114 7.02 -29.37 24.52
N LEU A 115 7.60 -30.45 25.05
CA LEU A 115 9.04 -30.56 25.27
C LEU A 115 9.83 -30.60 23.96
N GLU A 116 9.32 -31.26 22.92
CA GLU A 116 9.92 -31.17 21.58
C GLU A 116 9.91 -29.75 21.02
N ASN A 117 8.80 -29.02 21.17
CA ASN A 117 8.69 -27.64 20.71
C ASN A 117 9.64 -26.71 21.48
N ILE A 118 9.81 -26.92 22.79
CA ILE A 118 10.82 -26.19 23.59
C ILE A 118 12.25 -26.53 23.14
N LYS A 119 12.55 -27.80 22.81
CA LYS A 119 13.86 -28.20 22.26
C LYS A 119 14.10 -27.60 20.87
N LYS A 120 13.07 -27.58 20.01
CA LYS A 120 13.09 -26.95 18.67
C LYS A 120 13.30 -25.43 18.80
N SER A 121 12.61 -24.76 19.74
CA SER A 121 12.82 -23.34 20.05
C SER A 121 14.26 -23.11 20.51
N LYS A 122 14.75 -23.76 21.58
CA LYS A 122 16.12 -23.57 22.07
C LYS A 122 17.20 -23.79 20.99
N LYS A 123 16.96 -24.68 20.02
CA LYS A 123 17.85 -24.85 18.85
C LYS A 123 17.71 -23.73 17.82
N LYS A 124 16.49 -23.24 17.53
CA LYS A 124 16.23 -22.03 16.73
C LYS A 124 16.91 -20.81 17.36
N ASP A 125 16.74 -20.62 18.66
CA ASP A 125 17.29 -19.52 19.46
C ASP A 125 18.82 -19.53 19.38
N GLN A 126 19.46 -20.70 19.56
CA GLN A 126 20.91 -20.83 19.42
C GLN A 126 21.38 -20.57 17.99
N ASN A 127 20.71 -21.10 16.96
CA ASN A 127 21.04 -20.81 15.56
C ASN A 127 20.95 -19.29 15.25
N ILE A 128 19.97 -18.58 15.83
CA ILE A 128 19.85 -17.12 15.69
C ILE A 128 20.98 -16.40 16.42
N LYS A 129 21.36 -16.82 17.63
CA LYS A 129 22.53 -16.28 18.34
C LYS A 129 23.82 -16.45 17.53
N ASP A 130 24.04 -17.64 16.97
CA ASP A 130 25.21 -17.97 16.16
C ASP A 130 25.24 -17.16 14.85
N LEU A 131 24.08 -16.87 14.24
CA LEU A 131 23.96 -15.95 13.10
C LEU A 131 24.30 -14.50 13.50
N LEU A 132 23.69 -13.98 14.58
CA LEU A 132 23.96 -12.63 15.08
C LEU A 132 25.45 -12.43 15.44
N ALA A 133 26.09 -13.45 15.99
CA ALA A 133 27.53 -13.46 16.26
C ALA A 133 28.39 -13.42 14.99
N LYS A 134 27.94 -14.01 13.88
CA LYS A 134 28.64 -13.99 12.58
C LYS A 134 28.49 -12.65 11.85
N THR A 135 27.33 -12.00 11.90
CA THR A 135 27.13 -10.67 11.28
C THR A 135 27.80 -9.52 12.06
N SER A 136 28.58 -9.80 13.10
CA SER A 136 29.13 -8.82 14.06
C SER A 136 30.31 -7.97 13.54
N GLY A 137 30.32 -7.63 12.25
CA GLY A 137 31.36 -6.80 11.63
C GLY A 137 31.24 -5.28 11.86
N GLY A 138 30.10 -4.77 12.35
CA GLY A 138 29.93 -3.30 12.48
C GLY A 138 28.69 -2.71 13.15
N ALA A 139 27.77 -3.51 13.70
CA ALA A 139 26.54 -2.98 14.31
C ALA A 139 26.78 -2.40 15.73
N ARG A 140 26.26 -1.20 16.03
CA ARG A 140 26.41 -0.57 17.37
C ARG A 140 25.43 -1.17 18.39
N GLY A 141 25.71 -2.38 18.89
CA GLY A 141 24.83 -3.06 19.86
C GLY A 141 25.45 -4.13 20.77
N TYR A 142 26.77 -4.36 20.73
CA TYR A 142 27.40 -5.50 21.40
C TYR A 142 27.35 -5.50 22.94
N THR A 143 27.07 -4.35 23.57
CA THR A 143 26.87 -4.23 25.02
C THR A 143 25.48 -4.65 25.51
N LEU A 144 24.57 -5.07 24.61
CA LEU A 144 23.21 -5.48 24.98
C LEU A 144 23.11 -6.97 25.34
N PRO A 145 22.34 -7.32 26.38
CA PRO A 145 21.95 -8.70 26.70
C PRO A 145 21.42 -9.51 25.51
N GLU A 146 21.71 -10.82 25.49
CA GLU A 146 21.38 -11.71 24.36
C GLU A 146 19.88 -11.92 24.16
N ASP A 147 19.12 -12.01 25.26
CA ASP A 147 17.66 -12.09 25.29
C ASP A 147 17.02 -10.86 24.62
N MET A 148 17.50 -9.66 24.94
CA MET A 148 17.04 -8.41 24.32
C MET A 148 17.41 -8.32 22.83
N ARG A 149 18.54 -8.89 22.41
CA ARG A 149 18.93 -8.98 20.99
C ARG A 149 18.06 -10.00 20.24
N LEU A 150 17.83 -11.18 20.82
CA LEU A 150 16.96 -12.22 20.26
C LEU A 150 15.51 -11.73 20.12
N TYR A 151 14.93 -11.13 21.17
CA TYR A 151 13.57 -10.59 21.14
C TYR A 151 13.36 -9.54 20.03
N ARG A 152 14.34 -8.64 19.82
CA ARG A 152 14.27 -7.65 18.73
C ARG A 152 14.36 -8.30 17.35
N TYR A 153 15.24 -9.29 17.19
CA TYR A 153 15.33 -10.07 15.96
C TYR A 153 14.00 -10.80 15.66
N GLU A 154 13.44 -11.50 16.64
CA GLU A 154 12.20 -12.26 16.47
C GLU A 154 10.98 -11.36 16.22
N LEU A 155 10.92 -10.19 16.85
CA LEU A 155 9.90 -9.18 16.54
C LEU A 155 9.98 -8.73 15.08
N VAL A 156 11.18 -8.44 14.56
CA VAL A 156 11.34 -8.04 13.15
C VAL A 156 11.03 -9.21 12.21
N GLU A 157 11.46 -10.44 12.52
CA GLU A 157 11.08 -11.65 11.77
C GLU A 157 9.55 -11.82 11.72
N ALA A 158 8.86 -11.64 12.85
CA ALA A 158 7.40 -11.78 12.94
C ALA A 158 6.65 -10.68 12.20
N LEU A 159 7.08 -9.42 12.30
CA LEU A 159 6.46 -8.29 11.59
C LEU A 159 6.60 -8.41 10.08
N LEU A 160 7.79 -8.80 9.60
CA LEU A 160 8.01 -9.07 8.18
C LEU A 160 7.13 -10.22 7.68
N LYS A 161 7.07 -11.34 8.43
CA LYS A 161 6.23 -12.50 8.07
C LYS A 161 4.72 -12.24 8.18
N ALA A 162 4.31 -11.20 8.91
CA ALA A 162 2.94 -10.70 8.96
C ALA A 162 2.63 -9.58 7.94
N GLY A 163 3.61 -9.15 7.12
CA GLY A 163 3.45 -8.04 6.18
C GLY A 163 3.26 -6.67 6.85
N ILE A 164 3.65 -6.52 8.12
CA ILE A 164 3.44 -5.28 8.89
C ILE A 164 4.67 -4.36 8.74
N PRO A 165 4.53 -3.16 8.16
CA PRO A 165 5.65 -2.24 8.00
C PRO A 165 6.25 -1.80 9.35
N LEU A 166 7.58 -1.74 9.45
CA LEU A 166 8.27 -1.35 10.68
C LEU A 166 7.94 0.07 11.17
N SER A 167 7.32 0.92 10.34
CA SER A 167 6.76 2.21 10.76
C SER A 167 5.58 2.08 11.73
N LYS A 168 4.83 0.97 11.72
CA LYS A 168 3.74 0.70 12.68
C LYS A 168 4.25 0.28 14.06
N VAL A 169 5.55 -0.05 14.21
CA VAL A 169 6.14 -0.45 15.50
C VAL A 169 5.98 0.63 16.56
N ASP A 170 6.14 1.90 16.21
CA ASP A 170 6.06 2.98 17.20
C ASP A 170 4.62 3.17 17.74
N SER A 171 3.59 2.84 16.96
CA SER A 171 2.20 2.77 17.44
C SER A 171 1.95 1.56 18.36
N LEU A 172 2.66 0.44 18.14
CA LEU A 172 2.53 -0.79 18.92
C LEU A 172 3.48 -0.85 20.13
N ARG A 173 4.48 0.04 20.18
CA ARG A 173 5.56 0.08 21.19
C ARG A 173 5.05 0.00 22.64
N PRO A 174 4.00 0.72 23.08
CA PRO A 174 3.52 0.63 24.46
C PRO A 174 2.96 -0.75 24.83
N PHE A 175 2.47 -1.53 23.86
CA PHE A 175 2.00 -2.90 24.07
C PHE A 175 3.17 -3.89 24.01
N LEU A 176 4.07 -3.74 23.04
CA LEU A 176 5.22 -4.63 22.85
C LEU A 176 6.21 -4.56 24.03
N GLU A 177 6.57 -3.35 24.46
CA GLU A 177 7.49 -3.14 25.59
C GLU A 177 6.86 -3.50 26.95
N LYS A 178 5.52 -3.58 27.05
CA LYS A 178 4.82 -4.02 28.28
C LYS A 178 4.92 -5.53 28.53
N TYR A 179 5.05 -6.34 27.48
CA TYR A 179 5.07 -7.80 27.57
C TYR A 179 6.34 -8.44 26.98
N GLY A 180 7.39 -7.64 26.78
CA GLY A 180 8.66 -8.06 26.17
C GLY A 180 9.83 -7.19 26.64
N HIS A 181 10.84 -7.00 25.79
CA HIS A 181 11.99 -6.15 26.10
C HIS A 181 11.88 -4.77 25.44
N ARG A 182 12.51 -3.75 26.04
CA ARG A 182 12.58 -2.39 25.49
C ARG A 182 13.10 -2.40 24.04
N LEU A 183 12.36 -1.77 23.14
CA LEU A 183 12.71 -1.69 21.73
C LEU A 183 13.65 -0.49 21.47
N THR A 184 14.41 -0.58 20.39
CA THR A 184 15.25 0.51 19.89
C THR A 184 14.45 1.37 18.90
N THR A 185 15.09 2.37 18.26
CA THR A 185 14.46 3.17 17.20
C THR A 185 14.17 2.32 15.96
N ARG A 186 13.21 2.76 15.12
CA ARG A 186 12.88 2.12 13.83
C ARG A 186 14.13 1.76 13.02
N SER A 187 15.05 2.71 12.87
CA SER A 187 16.27 2.55 12.07
C SER A 187 17.18 1.40 12.54
N HIS A 188 17.36 1.24 13.86
CA HIS A 188 18.13 0.14 14.43
C HIS A 188 17.37 -1.20 14.41
N LEU A 189 16.04 -1.21 14.23
CA LEU A 189 15.29 -2.45 13.97
C LEU A 189 15.46 -2.89 12.49
N THR A 190 15.58 -1.94 11.56
CA THR A 190 15.90 -2.22 10.15
C THR A 190 17.24 -2.94 9.98
N GLU A 191 18.21 -2.73 10.87
CA GLU A 191 19.53 -3.41 10.84
C GLU A 191 19.45 -4.95 10.97
N PHE A 192 18.34 -5.51 11.48
CA PHE A 192 18.14 -6.96 11.52
C PHE A 192 17.69 -7.56 10.18
N ILE A 193 17.11 -6.76 9.27
CA ILE A 193 16.51 -7.25 8.01
C ILE A 193 17.53 -8.02 7.15
N PRO A 194 18.78 -7.56 6.93
CA PRO A 194 19.75 -8.33 6.14
C PRO A 194 20.09 -9.70 6.72
N THR A 195 20.13 -9.83 8.06
CA THR A 195 20.40 -11.13 8.71
C THR A 195 19.18 -12.06 8.66
N ILE A 196 17.96 -11.51 8.66
CA ILE A 196 16.72 -12.27 8.45
C ILE A 196 16.64 -12.74 6.99
N HIS A 197 16.95 -11.86 6.03
CA HIS A 197 16.96 -12.18 4.60
C HIS A 197 18.01 -13.26 4.27
N GLN A 198 19.24 -13.14 4.78
CA GLN A 198 20.28 -14.16 4.54
C GLN A 198 19.89 -15.53 5.10
N LYS A 199 19.31 -15.58 6.31
CA LYS A 199 18.78 -16.83 6.90
C LYS A 199 17.70 -17.47 6.02
N GLU A 200 16.81 -16.68 5.42
CA GLU A 200 15.76 -17.19 4.53
C GLU A 200 16.35 -17.68 3.19
N ILE A 201 17.35 -16.98 2.64
CA ILE A 201 18.13 -17.46 1.47
C ILE A 201 18.82 -18.78 1.78
N ASP A 202 19.51 -18.90 2.93
CA ASP A 202 20.22 -20.10 3.35
C ASP A 202 19.24 -21.28 3.56
N PHE A 203 18.04 -21.00 4.07
CA PHE A 203 16.95 -21.97 4.20
C PHE A 203 16.45 -22.45 2.83
N VAL A 204 16.11 -21.55 1.90
CA VAL A 204 15.66 -21.91 0.55
C VAL A 204 16.75 -22.66 -0.23
N LYS A 205 18.03 -22.30 -0.06
CA LYS A 205 19.16 -23.08 -0.60
C LYS A 205 19.25 -24.49 -0.02
N SER A 206 18.93 -24.67 1.27
CA SER A 206 18.88 -26.00 1.88
C SER A 206 17.70 -26.85 1.36
N GLU A 207 16.57 -26.23 1.01
CA GLU A 207 15.44 -26.92 0.37
C GLU A 207 15.77 -27.31 -1.08
N ILE A 208 16.40 -26.41 -1.85
CA ILE A 208 16.85 -26.73 -3.23
C ILE A 208 17.92 -27.82 -3.21
N ALA A 209 18.91 -27.75 -2.32
CA ALA A 209 19.93 -28.80 -2.20
C ALA A 209 19.38 -30.17 -1.74
N ALA A 210 18.14 -30.22 -1.21
CA ALA A 210 17.46 -31.44 -0.80
C ALA A 210 16.53 -32.04 -1.87
N ASN A 211 16.39 -31.40 -3.03
CA ASN A 211 15.49 -31.84 -4.12
C ASN A 211 16.25 -31.97 -5.45
N SER A 212 15.76 -32.83 -6.35
CA SER A 212 16.44 -33.20 -7.59
C SER A 212 15.77 -32.73 -8.88
N ALA A 213 14.57 -32.17 -8.80
CA ALA A 213 13.81 -31.72 -9.96
C ALA A 213 12.97 -30.47 -9.63
N PHE A 214 12.98 -29.51 -10.55
CA PHE A 214 12.41 -28.17 -10.37
C PHE A 214 11.68 -27.71 -11.62
N SER A 215 10.78 -26.75 -11.45
CA SER A 215 10.33 -25.88 -12.53
C SER A 215 10.43 -24.41 -12.11
N VAL A 216 10.63 -23.52 -13.08
CA VAL A 216 10.69 -22.07 -12.84
C VAL A 216 9.40 -21.41 -13.30
N ILE A 217 8.84 -20.54 -12.48
CA ILE A 217 7.77 -19.61 -12.84
C ILE A 217 8.42 -18.23 -12.85
N PHE A 218 8.50 -17.58 -14.00
CA PHE A 218 9.04 -16.23 -14.10
C PHE A 218 8.10 -15.35 -14.93
N ASP A 219 8.06 -14.07 -14.57
CA ASP A 219 7.21 -13.11 -15.26
C ASP A 219 7.78 -11.70 -15.10
N GLY A 220 7.37 -10.80 -16.00
CA GLY A 220 7.85 -9.42 -16.07
C GLY A 220 6.67 -8.45 -16.01
N SER A 221 6.73 -7.47 -15.12
CA SER A 221 5.75 -6.39 -15.06
C SER A 221 6.38 -5.07 -15.46
N THR A 222 5.66 -4.26 -16.24
CA THR A 222 5.92 -2.81 -16.39
C THR A 222 5.05 -1.98 -15.44
N ARG A 223 3.99 -2.59 -14.90
CA ARG A 223 2.96 -1.96 -14.04
C ARG A 223 3.54 -1.36 -12.75
N LEU A 224 4.70 -1.85 -12.33
CA LEU A 224 5.35 -1.46 -11.07
C LEU A 224 6.76 -0.93 -11.33
N GLY A 225 6.91 -0.12 -12.38
CA GLY A 225 8.17 -0.02 -13.10
C GLY A 225 8.50 -1.38 -13.72
N GLU A 226 9.70 -1.50 -14.30
CA GLU A 226 10.17 -2.75 -14.89
C GLU A 226 10.61 -3.69 -13.76
N ALA A 227 9.87 -4.77 -13.52
CA ALA A 227 10.08 -5.67 -12.40
C ALA A 227 10.08 -7.14 -12.86
N LEU A 228 11.04 -7.92 -12.34
CA LEU A 228 11.22 -9.34 -12.61
C LEU A 228 10.96 -10.15 -11.35
N ALA A 229 10.06 -11.13 -11.43
CA ALA A 229 9.88 -12.15 -10.39
C ALA A 229 10.40 -13.50 -10.90
N ILE A 230 11.19 -14.21 -10.07
CA ILE A 230 11.64 -15.59 -10.31
C ILE A 230 11.21 -16.45 -9.12
N VAL A 231 10.27 -17.35 -9.36
CA VAL A 231 9.77 -18.34 -8.40
C VAL A 231 10.19 -19.73 -8.86
N VAL A 232 10.63 -20.60 -7.96
CA VAL A 232 10.85 -22.02 -8.24
C VAL A 232 9.75 -22.88 -7.61
N ARG A 233 9.32 -23.93 -8.30
CA ARG A 233 8.36 -24.94 -7.86
C ARG A 233 9.05 -26.30 -7.78
N PHE A 234 8.79 -27.05 -6.71
CA PHE A 234 9.31 -28.41 -6.50
C PHE A 234 8.33 -29.26 -5.69
N ILE A 235 8.48 -30.59 -5.75
CA ILE A 235 7.73 -31.54 -4.93
C ILE A 235 8.65 -32.07 -3.85
N ASP A 236 8.34 -31.81 -2.58
CA ASP A 236 9.20 -32.24 -1.49
C ASP A 236 9.12 -33.77 -1.22
N LYS A 237 9.99 -34.24 -0.31
CA LYS A 237 10.05 -35.64 0.12
C LYS A 237 8.71 -36.16 0.68
N ASP A 238 7.92 -35.28 1.29
CA ASP A 238 6.65 -35.58 1.92
C ASP A 238 5.46 -35.33 0.95
N TRP A 239 5.77 -35.19 -0.36
CA TRP A 239 4.86 -34.99 -1.49
C TRP A 239 4.13 -33.64 -1.56
N ASN A 240 4.48 -32.66 -0.75
CA ASN A 240 3.85 -31.34 -0.84
C ASN A 240 4.38 -30.56 -2.06
N ILE A 241 3.48 -29.85 -2.74
CA ILE A 241 3.84 -28.90 -3.80
C ILE A 241 4.37 -27.64 -3.12
N GLN A 242 5.66 -27.37 -3.28
CA GLN A 242 6.33 -26.20 -2.72
C GLN A 242 6.59 -25.16 -3.81
N GLN A 243 6.46 -23.87 -3.47
CA GLN A 243 6.92 -22.76 -4.28
C GLN A 243 7.76 -21.81 -3.41
N ARG A 244 8.85 -21.26 -3.98
CA ARG A 244 9.74 -20.29 -3.30
C ARG A 244 10.11 -19.16 -4.26
N LEU A 245 9.91 -17.92 -3.81
CA LEU A 245 10.41 -16.72 -4.50
C LEU A 245 11.93 -16.66 -4.34
N LEU A 246 12.67 -16.86 -5.43
CA LEU A 246 14.14 -16.87 -5.45
C LEU A 246 14.73 -15.49 -5.68
N LYS A 247 14.03 -14.67 -6.49
CA LYS A 247 14.45 -13.33 -6.87
C LYS A 247 13.24 -12.45 -7.11
N LEU A 248 13.35 -11.19 -6.67
CA LEU A 248 12.43 -10.12 -7.02
C LEU A 248 13.26 -8.85 -7.24
N GLU A 249 13.34 -8.41 -8.48
CA GLU A 249 14.17 -7.27 -8.89
C GLU A 249 13.31 -6.18 -9.49
N VAL A 250 13.63 -4.92 -9.19
CA VAL A 250 13.07 -3.73 -9.87
C VAL A 250 14.22 -3.06 -10.61
N LEU A 251 13.99 -2.71 -11.88
CA LEU A 251 15.00 -2.56 -12.91
C LEU A 251 14.88 -1.17 -13.54
N ALA A 252 15.99 -0.46 -13.72
CA ALA A 252 15.97 0.93 -14.21
C ALA A 252 15.49 1.09 -15.68
N LYS A 253 15.30 -0.01 -16.42
CA LYS A 253 14.82 -0.03 -17.80
C LYS A 253 14.26 -1.42 -18.18
N SER A 254 13.51 -1.46 -19.28
CA SER A 254 13.05 -2.69 -19.92
C SER A 254 14.22 -3.60 -20.28
N MET A 255 14.12 -4.88 -19.92
CA MET A 255 15.06 -5.91 -20.37
C MET A 255 14.76 -6.34 -21.80
N ASN A 256 15.80 -6.69 -22.56
CA ASN A 256 15.65 -7.57 -23.72
C ASN A 256 15.70 -9.06 -23.28
N GLY A 257 15.52 -9.99 -24.24
CA GLY A 257 15.53 -11.43 -23.94
C GLY A 257 16.87 -11.96 -23.43
N GLU A 258 17.99 -11.44 -23.91
CA GLU A 258 19.35 -11.82 -23.49
C GLU A 258 19.63 -11.38 -22.05
N GLU A 259 19.24 -10.14 -21.69
CA GLU A 259 19.34 -9.61 -20.33
C GLU A 259 18.50 -10.44 -19.35
N LEU A 260 17.27 -10.82 -19.74
CA LEU A 260 16.42 -11.72 -18.97
C LEU A 260 17.04 -13.11 -18.80
N ALA A 261 17.59 -13.68 -19.88
CA ALA A 261 18.25 -14.99 -19.84
C ALA A 261 19.45 -14.99 -18.89
N GLN A 262 20.26 -13.93 -18.92
CA GLN A 262 21.38 -13.74 -18.00
C GLN A 262 20.90 -13.72 -16.54
N ARG A 263 19.81 -13.00 -16.21
CA ARG A 263 19.23 -12.98 -14.85
C ARG A 263 18.70 -14.34 -14.42
N LEU A 264 18.03 -15.07 -15.31
CA LEU A 264 17.52 -16.42 -15.03
C LEU A 264 18.67 -17.41 -14.75
N ILE A 265 19.71 -17.45 -15.59
CA ILE A 265 20.88 -18.32 -15.41
C ILE A 265 21.67 -17.94 -14.14
N GLN A 266 21.90 -16.64 -13.92
CA GLN A 266 22.57 -16.13 -12.72
C GLN A 266 21.82 -16.52 -11.43
N CYS A 267 20.49 -16.42 -11.42
CA CYS A 267 19.69 -16.86 -10.28
C CYS A 267 19.75 -18.39 -10.11
N LEU A 268 19.32 -19.14 -11.12
CA LEU A 268 19.05 -20.58 -11.01
C LEU A 268 20.35 -21.39 -10.90
N ALA A 269 21.30 -21.19 -11.82
CA ALA A 269 22.54 -21.96 -11.88
C ALA A 269 23.65 -21.38 -10.98
N VAL A 270 23.83 -20.05 -10.93
CA VAL A 270 24.97 -19.45 -10.23
C VAL A 270 24.68 -19.22 -8.74
N GLU A 271 23.54 -18.62 -8.39
CA GLU A 271 23.19 -18.31 -6.99
C GLU A 271 22.61 -19.51 -6.23
N TYR A 272 21.70 -20.27 -6.85
CA TYR A 272 20.97 -21.38 -6.22
C TYR A 272 21.44 -22.80 -6.63
N LYS A 273 22.39 -22.91 -7.56
CA LYS A 273 23.08 -24.16 -7.95
C LYS A 273 22.19 -25.27 -8.55
N ILE A 274 21.08 -24.91 -9.18
CA ILE A 274 20.25 -25.84 -9.96
C ILE A 274 21.03 -26.28 -11.21
N GLN A 275 21.18 -27.59 -11.42
CA GLN A 275 21.97 -28.16 -12.51
C GLN A 275 21.17 -28.24 -13.83
N PRO A 276 21.84 -28.25 -15.01
CA PRO A 276 21.22 -28.35 -16.35
C PRO A 276 20.08 -29.37 -16.50
N ASN A 277 20.23 -30.55 -15.88
CA ASN A 277 19.28 -31.65 -15.98
C ASN A 277 18.16 -31.63 -14.92
N GLN A 278 18.22 -30.73 -13.92
CA GLN A 278 17.24 -30.66 -12.82
C GLN A 278 16.08 -29.69 -13.12
N LEU A 279 16.24 -28.75 -14.04
CA LEU A 279 15.18 -27.79 -14.40
C LEU A 279 14.33 -28.35 -15.54
N LEU A 280 13.16 -28.88 -15.21
CA LEU A 280 12.34 -29.69 -16.11
C LEU A 280 11.21 -28.91 -16.80
N ALA A 281 10.76 -27.79 -16.26
CA ALA A 281 9.73 -26.97 -16.89
C ALA A 281 9.88 -25.47 -16.58
N ALA A 282 9.29 -24.64 -17.45
CA ALA A 282 9.27 -23.20 -17.29
C ALA A 282 7.89 -22.64 -17.62
N MET A 283 7.29 -21.91 -16.68
CA MET A 283 6.02 -21.19 -16.83
C MET A 283 6.28 -19.70 -16.98
N ARG A 284 5.72 -19.11 -18.03
CA ARG A 284 5.86 -17.69 -18.37
C ARG A 284 4.59 -17.14 -19.00
N ASP A 285 4.50 -15.83 -19.15
CA ASP A 285 3.43 -15.20 -19.92
C ASP A 285 3.66 -15.30 -21.46
N GLY A 286 2.82 -14.59 -22.24
CA GLY A 286 2.91 -14.51 -23.70
C GLY A 286 3.81 -13.41 -24.25
N ALA A 287 4.55 -12.65 -23.44
CA ALA A 287 5.43 -11.59 -23.91
C ALA A 287 6.60 -12.15 -24.74
N SER A 288 6.91 -11.47 -25.84
CA SER A 288 8.00 -11.85 -26.76
C SER A 288 9.38 -11.84 -26.09
N VAL A 289 9.59 -10.95 -25.10
CA VAL A 289 10.82 -10.91 -24.28
C VAL A 289 10.97 -12.19 -23.45
N ASN A 290 9.89 -12.64 -22.79
CA ASN A 290 9.89 -13.85 -21.97
C ASN A 290 10.12 -15.11 -22.82
N GLU A 291 9.60 -15.15 -24.06
CA GLU A 291 9.92 -16.22 -25.00
C GLU A 291 11.36 -16.17 -25.50
N ALA A 292 11.85 -14.99 -25.91
CA ALA A 292 13.22 -14.82 -26.41
C ALA A 292 14.26 -15.17 -25.35
N GLY A 293 14.04 -14.77 -24.10
CA GLY A 293 14.92 -15.12 -22.98
C GLY A 293 14.88 -16.61 -22.65
N LEU A 294 13.70 -17.24 -22.63
CA LEU A 294 13.61 -18.66 -22.36
C LEU A 294 14.33 -19.51 -23.40
N ARG A 295 14.26 -19.15 -24.69
CA ARG A 295 15.01 -19.83 -25.76
C ARG A 295 16.52 -19.84 -25.50
N GLN A 296 17.07 -18.77 -24.91
CA GLN A 296 18.49 -18.71 -24.53
C GLN A 296 18.78 -19.55 -23.27
N VAL A 297 17.91 -19.50 -22.26
CA VAL A 297 18.00 -20.33 -21.04
C VAL A 297 17.96 -21.83 -21.37
N MET A 298 17.22 -22.23 -22.41
CA MET A 298 17.12 -23.62 -22.87
C MET A 298 18.42 -24.19 -23.45
N PHE A 299 19.41 -23.38 -23.86
CA PHE A 299 20.73 -23.92 -24.22
C PHE A 299 21.49 -24.44 -22.99
N PHE A 300 21.31 -23.83 -21.82
CA PHE A 300 21.91 -24.30 -20.56
C PHE A 300 21.03 -25.34 -19.84
N PHE A 301 19.71 -25.28 -20.01
CA PHE A 301 18.73 -26.20 -19.42
C PHE A 301 17.90 -26.88 -20.54
N PRO A 302 18.45 -27.87 -21.25
CA PRO A 302 17.85 -28.42 -22.48
C PRO A 302 16.54 -29.19 -22.24
N ASN A 303 16.29 -29.67 -21.03
CA ASN A 303 15.13 -30.50 -20.71
C ASN A 303 13.83 -29.71 -20.49
N ILE A 304 13.87 -28.36 -20.50
CA ILE A 304 12.73 -27.51 -20.15
C ILE A 304 11.52 -27.73 -21.05
N PHE A 305 10.41 -28.16 -20.43
CA PHE A 305 9.08 -28.05 -20.99
C PHE A 305 8.55 -26.61 -20.84
N ASN A 306 8.53 -25.84 -21.93
CA ASN A 306 8.04 -24.46 -21.96
C ASN A 306 6.50 -24.40 -21.97
N VAL A 307 5.92 -23.78 -20.94
CA VAL A 307 4.48 -23.53 -20.80
C VAL A 307 4.19 -22.03 -20.82
N ILE A 308 3.42 -21.60 -21.81
CA ILE A 308 2.81 -20.28 -21.87
C ILE A 308 1.56 -20.23 -20.97
N CYS A 309 1.38 -19.13 -20.25
CA CYS A 309 0.29 -18.96 -19.29
C CYS A 309 -1.09 -19.03 -19.95
N PHE A 310 -1.82 -20.11 -19.67
CA PHE A 310 -3.18 -20.32 -20.16
C PHE A 310 -4.16 -19.32 -19.51
N SER A 311 -4.07 -19.05 -18.20
CA SER A 311 -4.96 -18.08 -17.53
C SER A 311 -4.88 -16.67 -18.14
N HIS A 312 -3.68 -16.17 -18.42
CA HIS A 312 -3.47 -14.89 -19.11
C HIS A 312 -3.95 -14.96 -20.57
N THR A 313 -3.71 -16.05 -21.29
CA THR A 313 -4.23 -16.19 -22.66
C THR A 313 -5.76 -16.21 -22.68
N ILE A 314 -6.40 -16.81 -21.67
CA ILE A 314 -7.86 -16.82 -21.52
C ILE A 314 -8.39 -15.42 -21.15
N ASP A 315 -7.76 -14.68 -20.23
CA ASP A 315 -8.12 -13.26 -19.96
C ASP A 315 -8.08 -12.39 -21.23
N ASN A 316 -7.11 -12.63 -22.11
CA ASN A 316 -7.01 -11.92 -23.39
C ASN A 316 -8.20 -12.20 -24.34
N VAL A 317 -8.97 -13.30 -24.17
CA VAL A 317 -10.19 -13.54 -24.96
C VAL A 317 -11.20 -12.41 -24.79
N GLY A 318 -11.38 -11.89 -23.56
CA GLY A 318 -12.31 -10.80 -23.27
C GLY A 318 -11.91 -9.43 -23.87
N LYS A 319 -10.69 -9.33 -24.42
CA LYS A 319 -10.19 -8.14 -25.16
C LYS A 319 -10.42 -8.26 -26.66
N HIS A 320 -10.88 -9.42 -27.12
CA HIS A 320 -11.32 -9.71 -28.49
C HIS A 320 -12.85 -9.84 -28.60
N PHE A 321 -13.60 -9.36 -27.61
CA PHE A 321 -15.04 -9.12 -27.77
C PHE A 321 -15.25 -7.69 -28.30
N GLU A 322 -16.09 -7.56 -29.32
CA GLU A 322 -16.33 -6.32 -30.07
C GLU A 322 -17.72 -5.77 -29.75
N PHE A 323 -17.80 -4.89 -28.75
CA PHE A 323 -19.03 -4.25 -28.30
C PHE A 323 -19.07 -2.77 -28.70
N SER A 324 -20.24 -2.26 -29.06
CA SER A 324 -20.43 -0.89 -29.54
C SER A 324 -20.95 0.05 -28.44
N VAL A 325 -21.99 -0.36 -27.72
CA VAL A 325 -22.66 0.43 -26.68
C VAL A 325 -22.09 0.09 -25.30
N LEU A 326 -21.96 -1.20 -25.00
CA LEU A 326 -21.47 -1.72 -23.72
C LEU A 326 -20.04 -1.25 -23.41
N ASP A 327 -19.17 -1.09 -24.41
CA ASP A 327 -17.82 -0.57 -24.20
C ASP A 327 -17.80 0.92 -23.87
N THR A 328 -18.77 1.69 -24.35
CA THR A 328 -18.95 3.10 -23.96
C THR A 328 -19.61 3.23 -22.59
N PHE A 329 -20.64 2.43 -22.31
CA PHE A 329 -21.21 2.29 -20.98
C PHE A 329 -20.13 1.91 -19.94
N SER A 330 -19.38 0.83 -20.19
CA SER A 330 -18.38 0.29 -19.27
C SER A 330 -17.25 1.30 -19.00
N ARG A 331 -16.82 2.04 -20.02
CA ARG A 331 -15.81 3.12 -19.89
C ARG A 331 -16.31 4.24 -18.95
N CYS A 332 -17.53 4.73 -19.15
CA CYS A 332 -18.11 5.81 -18.34
C CYS A 332 -18.42 5.33 -16.91
N TRP A 333 -18.99 4.14 -16.77
CA TRP A 333 -19.32 3.52 -15.48
C TRP A 333 -18.08 3.31 -14.61
N ASN A 334 -17.06 2.64 -15.15
CA ASN A 334 -15.80 2.39 -14.43
C ASN A 334 -15.09 3.70 -14.04
N THR A 335 -15.11 4.71 -14.90
CA THR A 335 -14.53 6.03 -14.61
C THR A 335 -15.25 6.72 -13.45
N MET A 336 -16.58 6.73 -13.48
CA MET A 336 -17.41 7.33 -12.42
C MET A 336 -17.17 6.69 -11.06
N PHE A 337 -17.19 5.36 -10.96
CA PHE A 337 -17.03 4.65 -9.69
C PHE A 337 -15.59 4.63 -9.16
N SER A 338 -14.59 4.63 -10.04
CA SER A 338 -13.18 4.74 -9.62
C SER A 338 -12.90 6.11 -9.00
N LEU A 339 -13.30 7.19 -9.69
CA LEU A 339 -12.97 8.57 -9.30
C LEU A 339 -13.86 9.15 -8.19
N SER A 340 -15.08 8.65 -7.99
CA SER A 340 -16.02 9.20 -7.00
C SER A 340 -16.28 8.28 -5.81
N PRO A 341 -15.75 8.59 -4.61
CA PRO A 341 -16.17 7.96 -3.36
C PRO A 341 -17.67 8.18 -3.08
N ALA A 342 -18.23 9.32 -3.49
CA ALA A 342 -19.65 9.62 -3.34
C ALA A 342 -20.52 8.68 -4.19
N ALA A 343 -20.16 8.41 -5.44
CA ALA A 343 -20.87 7.45 -6.29
C ALA A 343 -20.87 6.04 -5.67
N ARG A 344 -19.71 5.59 -5.17
CA ARG A 344 -19.57 4.31 -4.45
C ARG A 344 -20.47 4.23 -3.21
N LEU A 345 -20.57 5.31 -2.44
CA LEU A 345 -21.42 5.37 -1.26
C LEU A 345 -22.91 5.37 -1.62
N LEU A 346 -23.33 6.23 -2.56
CA LEU A 346 -24.72 6.33 -3.02
C LEU A 346 -25.23 5.01 -3.59
N TRP A 347 -24.44 4.34 -4.44
CA TRP A 347 -24.79 3.03 -4.99
C TRP A 347 -24.92 1.96 -3.91
N LYS A 348 -24.02 1.95 -2.92
CA LYS A 348 -24.10 1.03 -1.78
C LYS A 348 -25.34 1.30 -0.91
N THR A 349 -25.72 2.57 -0.73
CA THR A 349 -26.96 2.93 -0.03
C THR A 349 -28.20 2.45 -0.79
N ARG A 350 -28.19 2.52 -2.13
CA ARG A 350 -29.30 2.06 -2.98
C ARG A 350 -29.44 0.53 -3.02
N THR A 351 -28.35 -0.19 -3.31
CA THR A 351 -28.35 -1.64 -3.60
C THR A 351 -27.93 -2.52 -2.42
N GLY A 352 -27.61 -1.92 -1.27
CA GLY A 352 -26.95 -2.57 -0.12
C GLY A 352 -25.49 -2.98 -0.39
N THR A 353 -25.07 -3.06 -1.65
CA THR A 353 -23.84 -3.71 -2.10
C THR A 353 -22.87 -2.69 -2.68
N ALA A 354 -21.58 -2.78 -2.32
CA ALA A 354 -20.59 -1.91 -2.94
C ALA A 354 -20.41 -2.27 -4.43
N MET A 355 -20.36 -1.27 -5.31
CA MET A 355 -19.99 -1.48 -6.70
C MET A 355 -18.54 -1.96 -6.78
N ARG A 356 -18.29 -3.06 -7.49
CA ARG A 356 -16.95 -3.57 -7.80
C ARG A 356 -16.19 -2.53 -8.62
N LEU A 357 -14.86 -2.52 -8.50
CA LEU A 357 -13.99 -1.61 -9.24
C LEU A 357 -13.17 -2.38 -10.28
N HIS A 358 -13.19 -1.89 -11.52
CA HIS A 358 -12.35 -2.41 -12.59
C HIS A 358 -10.87 -2.18 -12.27
N SER A 359 -10.07 -3.24 -12.36
CA SER A 359 -8.61 -3.19 -12.25
C SER A 359 -7.95 -3.54 -13.58
N LYS A 360 -6.99 -2.71 -14.00
CA LYS A 360 -6.12 -3.01 -15.15
C LYS A 360 -5.16 -4.19 -14.92
N THR A 361 -5.06 -4.68 -13.68
CA THR A 361 -4.12 -5.75 -13.31
C THR A 361 -4.81 -7.09 -13.04
N ARG A 362 -6.02 -7.07 -12.47
CA ARG A 362 -6.76 -8.29 -12.11
C ARG A 362 -7.59 -8.80 -13.29
N TRP A 363 -7.29 -10.02 -13.73
CA TRP A 363 -7.96 -10.68 -14.84
C TRP A 363 -9.48 -10.77 -14.67
N TRP A 364 -10.19 -10.61 -15.77
CA TRP A 364 -11.66 -10.55 -15.87
C TRP A 364 -12.38 -9.47 -15.03
N SER A 365 -11.70 -8.50 -14.41
CA SER A 365 -12.37 -7.50 -13.56
C SER A 365 -13.42 -6.64 -14.30
N LYS A 366 -13.26 -6.40 -15.61
CA LYS A 366 -14.30 -5.79 -16.47
C LYS A 366 -15.60 -6.63 -16.44
N TRP A 367 -15.50 -7.94 -16.55
CA TRP A 367 -16.64 -8.85 -16.50
C TRP A 367 -17.28 -8.88 -15.13
N GLU A 368 -16.51 -8.87 -14.03
CA GLU A 368 -17.08 -8.83 -12.69
C GLU A 368 -17.94 -7.58 -12.43
N VAL A 369 -17.47 -6.40 -12.88
CA VAL A 369 -18.26 -5.16 -12.78
C VAL A 369 -19.52 -5.27 -13.63
N LEU A 370 -19.41 -5.75 -14.87
CA LEU A 370 -20.55 -5.88 -15.77
C LEU A 370 -21.56 -6.94 -15.30
N ASN A 371 -21.12 -8.03 -14.67
CA ASN A 371 -22.00 -9.01 -14.04
C ASN A 371 -22.81 -8.37 -12.91
N GLN A 372 -22.20 -7.53 -12.07
CA GLN A 372 -22.93 -6.77 -11.06
C GLN A 372 -23.87 -5.72 -11.69
N VAL A 373 -23.50 -5.10 -12.81
CA VAL A 373 -24.40 -4.22 -13.58
C VAL A 373 -25.61 -4.99 -14.12
N MET A 374 -25.44 -6.24 -14.55
CA MET A 374 -26.56 -7.10 -14.98
C MET A 374 -27.46 -7.50 -13.79
N GLU A 375 -26.87 -7.88 -12.65
CA GLU A 375 -27.59 -8.22 -11.41
C GLU A 375 -28.49 -7.06 -10.91
N PHE A 376 -28.05 -5.81 -11.11
CA PHE A 376 -28.74 -4.60 -10.68
C PHE A 376 -29.20 -3.71 -11.85
N PHE A 377 -29.47 -4.28 -13.05
CA PHE A 377 -29.68 -3.47 -14.27
C PHE A 377 -30.84 -2.47 -14.15
N GLY A 378 -31.92 -2.85 -13.48
CA GLY A 378 -33.07 -1.97 -13.23
C GLY A 378 -32.80 -0.80 -12.29
N ASP A 379 -31.69 -0.81 -11.53
CA ASP A 379 -31.24 0.29 -10.68
C ASP A 379 -30.30 1.27 -11.39
N VAL A 380 -29.73 0.88 -12.54
CA VAL A 380 -28.70 1.65 -13.26
C VAL A 380 -29.22 3.00 -13.74
N GLU A 381 -30.32 3.00 -14.51
CA GLU A 381 -30.91 4.23 -15.05
C GLU A 381 -31.49 5.14 -13.95
N PRO A 382 -32.31 4.66 -12.99
CA PRO A 382 -32.81 5.52 -11.92
C PRO A 382 -31.69 6.10 -11.05
N PHE A 383 -30.64 5.32 -10.73
CA PHE A 383 -29.46 5.83 -10.03
C PHE A 383 -28.81 7.01 -10.76
N LEU A 384 -28.69 6.94 -12.09
CA LEU A 384 -28.16 8.03 -12.90
C LEU A 384 -29.11 9.24 -12.90
N ARG A 385 -30.42 9.04 -13.08
CA ARG A 385 -31.40 10.14 -13.13
C ARG A 385 -31.56 10.84 -11.78
N GLU A 386 -31.57 10.13 -10.66
CA GLU A 386 -31.74 10.67 -9.31
C GLU A 386 -30.53 11.49 -8.79
N ASN A 387 -29.32 11.30 -9.34
CA ASN A 387 -28.09 11.81 -8.73
C ASN A 387 -27.35 12.81 -9.65
N ASP A 388 -27.86 14.05 -9.72
CA ASP A 388 -27.26 15.13 -10.54
C ASP A 388 -25.81 15.46 -10.18
N ASN A 389 -25.39 15.22 -8.94
CA ASN A 389 -24.04 15.52 -8.43
C ASN A 389 -22.97 14.47 -8.81
N LEU A 390 -23.28 13.51 -9.67
CA LEU A 390 -22.31 12.58 -10.26
C LEU A 390 -21.44 13.26 -11.32
N SER A 391 -20.39 12.58 -11.80
CA SER A 391 -19.47 13.10 -12.84
C SER A 391 -20.26 13.58 -14.08
N PRO A 392 -20.31 14.88 -14.40
CA PRO A 392 -21.27 15.39 -15.39
C PRO A 392 -21.08 14.78 -16.78
N VAL A 393 -19.81 14.62 -17.21
CA VAL A 393 -19.47 14.01 -18.51
C VAL A 393 -19.84 12.53 -18.54
N CYS A 394 -19.46 11.75 -17.53
CA CYS A 394 -19.75 10.32 -17.50
C CYS A 394 -21.26 10.05 -17.33
N ARG A 395 -21.96 10.89 -16.56
CA ARG A 395 -23.42 10.80 -16.36
C ARG A 395 -24.16 11.12 -17.66
N ALA A 396 -23.81 12.20 -18.35
CA ALA A 396 -24.40 12.58 -19.64
C ALA A 396 -24.29 11.42 -20.64
N SER A 397 -23.09 10.93 -20.91
CA SER A 397 -22.89 9.81 -21.86
C SER A 397 -23.30 8.42 -21.36
N LEU A 398 -23.87 8.32 -20.15
CA LEU A 398 -24.63 7.14 -19.72
C LEU A 398 -26.13 7.35 -19.91
N LEU A 399 -26.65 8.55 -19.63
CA LEU A 399 -28.05 8.90 -19.89
C LEU A 399 -28.36 8.94 -21.39
N GLU A 400 -27.44 9.42 -22.24
CA GLU A 400 -27.53 9.36 -23.71
C GLU A 400 -27.84 7.95 -24.24
N ILE A 401 -27.36 6.89 -23.55
CA ILE A 401 -27.62 5.49 -23.91
C ILE A 401 -29.01 5.01 -23.45
N PHE A 402 -29.59 5.61 -22.40
CA PHE A 402 -30.94 5.27 -21.92
C PHE A 402 -32.04 6.15 -22.54
N ASP A 403 -31.69 7.34 -23.01
CA ASP A 403 -32.62 8.30 -23.65
C ASP A 403 -32.95 7.91 -25.11
N ASP A 404 -32.10 7.10 -25.78
CA ASP A 404 -32.43 6.44 -27.05
C ASP A 404 -32.84 4.96 -26.84
N PRO A 405 -34.09 4.57 -27.17
CA PRO A 405 -34.56 3.19 -27.05
C PRO A 405 -33.76 2.15 -27.87
N VAL A 406 -33.05 2.55 -28.92
CA VAL A 406 -32.25 1.62 -29.75
C VAL A 406 -30.97 1.23 -29.01
N THR A 407 -30.15 2.20 -28.60
CA THR A 407 -28.94 1.95 -27.82
C THR A 407 -29.23 1.42 -26.42
N ALA A 408 -30.35 1.78 -25.79
CA ALA A 408 -30.78 1.19 -24.51
C ALA A 408 -31.02 -0.33 -24.63
N ARG A 409 -31.71 -0.76 -25.70
CA ARG A 409 -31.90 -2.17 -26.04
C ARG A 409 -30.58 -2.85 -26.37
N ASP A 410 -29.75 -2.21 -27.18
CA ASP A 410 -28.51 -2.80 -27.67
C ASP A 410 -27.47 -2.94 -26.54
N LEU A 411 -27.45 -2.03 -25.57
CA LEU A 411 -26.71 -2.20 -24.30
C LEU A 411 -27.15 -3.48 -23.57
N ASP A 412 -28.46 -3.72 -23.46
CA ASP A 412 -29.00 -4.87 -22.72
C ASP A 412 -28.65 -6.22 -23.41
N ILE A 413 -28.68 -6.25 -24.74
CA ILE A 413 -28.26 -7.41 -25.55
C ILE A 413 -26.75 -7.64 -25.51
N GLU A 414 -25.93 -6.58 -25.68
CA GLU A 414 -24.47 -6.68 -25.58
C GLU A 414 -24.03 -7.11 -24.17
N LEU A 415 -24.67 -6.55 -23.12
CA LEU A 415 -24.42 -6.93 -21.73
C LEU A 415 -24.75 -8.41 -21.48
N ALA A 416 -25.90 -8.88 -21.96
CA ALA A 416 -26.28 -10.29 -21.85
C ALA A 416 -25.27 -11.23 -22.53
N ALA A 417 -24.82 -10.90 -23.74
CA ALA A 417 -23.80 -11.65 -24.48
C ALA A 417 -22.46 -11.68 -23.74
N MET A 418 -22.03 -10.56 -23.15
CA MET A 418 -20.84 -10.48 -22.29
C MET A 418 -20.94 -11.38 -21.06
N ILE A 419 -22.11 -11.47 -20.42
CA ILE A 419 -22.30 -12.34 -19.25
C ILE A 419 -22.28 -13.82 -19.65
N ASP A 420 -23.07 -14.22 -20.65
CA ASP A 420 -23.14 -15.60 -21.13
C ASP A 420 -21.75 -16.11 -21.59
N ALA A 421 -21.08 -15.38 -22.47
CA ALA A 421 -19.78 -15.79 -23.01
C ALA A 421 -18.65 -15.72 -21.97
N GLY A 422 -18.56 -14.62 -21.23
CA GLY A 422 -17.46 -14.38 -20.29
C GLY A 422 -17.43 -15.37 -19.13
N LYS A 423 -18.60 -15.79 -18.62
CA LYS A 423 -18.75 -16.71 -17.48
C LYS A 423 -17.85 -17.96 -17.58
N HIS A 424 -17.81 -18.59 -18.75
CA HIS A 424 -17.05 -19.83 -18.96
C HIS A 424 -15.53 -19.58 -18.93
N PHE A 425 -15.07 -18.48 -19.53
CA PHE A 425 -13.66 -18.10 -19.49
C PHE A 425 -13.21 -17.62 -18.10
N VAL A 426 -14.04 -16.86 -17.39
CA VAL A 426 -13.80 -16.41 -16.00
C VAL A 426 -13.56 -17.62 -15.09
N GLN A 427 -14.46 -18.61 -15.16
CA GLN A 427 -14.34 -19.86 -14.39
C GLN A 427 -13.10 -20.67 -14.76
N ALA A 428 -12.71 -20.71 -16.03
CA ALA A 428 -11.49 -21.36 -16.47
C ALA A 428 -10.21 -20.62 -15.99
N THR A 429 -10.13 -19.31 -16.17
CA THR A 429 -9.00 -18.47 -15.74
C THR A 429 -8.76 -18.61 -14.23
N TYR A 430 -9.80 -18.41 -13.41
CA TYR A 430 -9.68 -18.44 -11.94
C TYR A 430 -9.37 -19.85 -11.39
N TYR A 431 -9.80 -20.93 -12.07
CA TYR A 431 -9.40 -22.29 -11.68
C TYR A 431 -7.93 -22.58 -12.04
N LEU A 432 -7.47 -22.13 -13.21
CA LEU A 432 -6.12 -22.39 -13.71
C LEU A 432 -5.04 -21.48 -13.07
N GLU A 433 -5.43 -20.53 -12.22
CA GLU A 433 -4.54 -19.68 -11.40
C GLU A 433 -3.98 -20.36 -10.14
N GLY A 434 -4.57 -21.47 -9.70
CA GLY A 434 -4.21 -22.14 -8.44
C GLY A 434 -2.82 -22.78 -8.40
N ASP A 435 -2.29 -22.99 -7.19
CA ASP A 435 -0.96 -23.60 -7.00
C ASP A 435 -0.96 -25.13 -6.94
N GLY A 436 -2.13 -25.77 -6.95
CA GLY A 436 -2.31 -27.21 -6.74
C GLY A 436 -1.80 -28.11 -7.89
N PRO A 437 -2.25 -29.38 -7.95
CA PRO A 437 -1.86 -30.34 -8.97
C PRO A 437 -2.64 -30.14 -10.29
N LEU A 438 -2.75 -28.88 -10.74
CA LEU A 438 -3.56 -28.47 -11.90
C LEU A 438 -3.25 -29.23 -13.19
N VAL A 439 -2.07 -29.85 -13.29
CA VAL A 439 -1.66 -30.70 -14.42
C VAL A 439 -2.65 -31.83 -14.73
N PHE A 440 -3.35 -32.37 -13.72
CA PHE A 440 -4.39 -33.40 -13.89
C PHE A 440 -5.73 -32.84 -14.39
N ALA A 441 -6.10 -31.64 -13.92
CA ALA A 441 -7.41 -31.04 -14.18
C ALA A 441 -7.44 -30.09 -15.40
N CYS A 442 -6.28 -29.58 -15.82
CA CYS A 442 -6.15 -28.54 -16.86
C CYS A 442 -6.89 -28.88 -18.15
N TYR A 443 -6.67 -30.10 -18.70
CA TYR A 443 -7.32 -30.49 -19.95
C TYR A 443 -8.84 -30.59 -19.83
N GLU A 444 -9.37 -31.05 -18.69
CA GLU A 444 -10.84 -31.10 -18.49
C GLU A 444 -11.46 -29.71 -18.42
N ARG A 445 -10.76 -28.72 -17.85
CA ARG A 445 -11.22 -27.31 -17.85
C ARG A 445 -11.21 -26.72 -19.26
N LEU A 446 -10.17 -26.97 -20.06
CA LEU A 446 -10.10 -26.54 -21.46
C LEU A 446 -11.13 -27.26 -22.35
N SER A 447 -11.39 -28.54 -22.09
CA SER A 447 -12.39 -29.35 -22.81
C SER A 447 -13.81 -28.90 -22.48
N ALA A 448 -14.13 -28.68 -21.19
CA ALA A 448 -15.42 -28.13 -20.77
C ALA A 448 -15.66 -26.72 -21.34
N LEU A 449 -14.62 -25.88 -21.40
CA LEU A 449 -14.69 -24.56 -22.04
C LEU A 449 -14.94 -24.66 -23.55
N ALA A 450 -14.20 -25.53 -24.25
CA ALA A 450 -14.42 -25.77 -25.68
C ALA A 450 -15.81 -26.34 -25.97
N HIS A 451 -16.32 -27.22 -25.10
CA HIS A 451 -17.67 -27.77 -25.21
C HIS A 451 -18.76 -26.72 -24.97
N ALA A 452 -18.59 -25.83 -23.97
CA ALA A 452 -19.51 -24.73 -23.73
C ALA A 452 -19.63 -23.78 -24.93
N ILE A 453 -18.50 -23.45 -25.57
CA ILE A 453 -18.48 -22.66 -26.82
C ILE A 453 -19.18 -23.42 -27.96
N ALA A 454 -19.01 -24.74 -28.06
CA ALA A 454 -19.61 -25.57 -29.09
C ALA A 454 -21.12 -25.85 -28.90
N ILE A 455 -21.68 -25.66 -27.70
CA ILE A 455 -23.12 -25.77 -27.43
C ILE A 455 -23.90 -24.56 -28.00
N ASP A 456 -23.25 -23.40 -28.14
CA ASP A 456 -23.79 -22.19 -28.77
C ASP A 456 -25.13 -21.67 -28.18
N SER A 457 -25.31 -21.86 -26.86
CA SER A 457 -26.47 -21.42 -26.08
C SER A 457 -26.14 -20.23 -25.17
N TYR A 458 -27.01 -19.21 -25.18
CA TYR A 458 -26.78 -17.93 -24.49
C TYR A 458 -28.06 -17.50 -23.76
N PRO A 459 -28.35 -18.10 -22.60
CA PRO A 459 -29.66 -18.00 -21.98
C PRO A 459 -30.05 -16.58 -21.55
N ASN A 460 -29.10 -15.74 -21.13
CA ASN A 460 -29.41 -14.34 -20.83
C ASN A 460 -29.70 -13.56 -22.12
N THR A 461 -28.90 -13.79 -23.17
CA THR A 461 -29.03 -13.13 -24.48
C THR A 461 -30.35 -13.49 -25.14
N GLU A 462 -30.75 -14.76 -25.12
CA GLU A 462 -32.05 -15.23 -25.60
C GLU A 462 -33.22 -14.72 -24.74
N ALA A 463 -33.04 -14.59 -23.42
CA ALA A 463 -34.06 -14.01 -22.54
C ALA A 463 -34.30 -12.52 -22.86
N LYS A 464 -33.24 -11.71 -22.98
CA LYS A 464 -33.35 -10.29 -23.32
C LYS A 464 -33.82 -10.08 -24.76
N ALA A 465 -33.33 -10.85 -25.73
CA ALA A 465 -33.86 -10.80 -27.11
C ALA A 465 -35.36 -11.10 -27.16
N ARG A 466 -35.85 -12.07 -26.36
CA ARG A 466 -37.28 -12.40 -26.26
C ARG A 466 -38.09 -11.32 -25.54
N GLN A 467 -37.54 -10.69 -24.51
CA GLN A 467 -38.15 -9.55 -23.82
C GLN A 467 -38.36 -8.36 -24.77
N HIS A 468 -37.34 -7.99 -25.55
CA HIS A 468 -37.39 -6.85 -26.47
C HIS A 468 -38.15 -7.13 -27.77
N ALA A 469 -38.14 -8.36 -28.27
CA ALA A 469 -38.84 -8.73 -29.51
C ALA A 469 -40.32 -9.14 -29.31
N GLY A 470 -40.70 -9.59 -28.11
CA GLY A 470 -42.05 -10.05 -27.80
C GLY A 470 -42.50 -11.23 -28.66
N ARG A 471 -43.32 -10.97 -29.69
CA ARG A 471 -43.76 -11.98 -30.68
C ARG A 471 -43.07 -11.86 -32.05
N ASN A 472 -42.20 -10.87 -32.26
CA ASN A 472 -41.51 -10.66 -33.53
C ASN A 472 -40.30 -11.59 -33.67
N MET A 473 -40.50 -12.74 -34.31
CA MET A 473 -39.44 -13.75 -34.49
C MET A 473 -38.24 -13.25 -35.33
N ALA A 474 -38.47 -12.33 -36.28
CA ALA A 474 -37.39 -11.75 -37.08
C ALA A 474 -36.48 -10.86 -36.23
N LEU A 475 -37.06 -10.00 -35.40
CA LEU A 475 -36.32 -9.17 -34.45
C LEU A 475 -35.62 -10.03 -33.37
N TYR A 476 -36.27 -11.08 -32.86
CA TYR A 476 -35.65 -12.03 -31.94
C TYR A 476 -34.35 -12.62 -32.53
N ASN A 477 -34.43 -13.16 -33.74
CA ASN A 477 -33.29 -13.74 -34.45
C ASN A 477 -32.19 -12.69 -34.71
N GLN A 478 -32.56 -11.45 -35.06
CA GLN A 478 -31.62 -10.35 -35.25
C GLN A 478 -30.86 -10.02 -33.96
N LEU A 479 -31.54 -9.85 -32.82
CA LEU A 479 -30.91 -9.50 -31.55
C LEU A 479 -30.01 -10.63 -31.01
N VAL A 480 -30.42 -11.90 -31.18
CA VAL A 480 -29.56 -13.04 -30.84
C VAL A 480 -28.32 -13.09 -31.75
N ALA A 481 -28.48 -12.85 -33.06
CA ALA A 481 -27.34 -12.81 -34.00
C ALA A 481 -26.37 -11.64 -33.69
N GLN A 482 -26.90 -10.48 -33.30
CA GLN A 482 -26.13 -9.31 -32.85
C GLN A 482 -25.30 -9.63 -31.60
N GLY A 483 -25.91 -10.19 -30.55
CA GLY A 483 -25.19 -10.61 -29.35
C GLY A 483 -24.08 -11.65 -29.65
N LYS A 484 -24.37 -12.64 -30.50
CA LYS A 484 -23.38 -13.62 -30.98
C LYS A 484 -22.26 -12.97 -31.80
N ALA A 485 -22.55 -11.92 -32.60
CA ALA A 485 -21.55 -11.25 -33.42
C ALA A 485 -20.45 -10.60 -32.56
N CYS A 486 -20.81 -9.94 -31.45
CA CYS A 486 -19.87 -9.27 -30.55
C CYS A 486 -18.85 -10.23 -29.88
N ILE A 487 -19.25 -11.45 -29.55
CA ILE A 487 -18.44 -12.42 -28.79
C ILE A 487 -17.61 -13.38 -29.68
N ASN A 488 -18.04 -13.57 -30.93
CA ASN A 488 -17.42 -14.49 -31.89
C ASN A 488 -15.92 -14.24 -32.19
N PRO A 489 -15.40 -12.99 -32.29
CA PRO A 489 -13.98 -12.77 -32.55
C PRO A 489 -13.10 -13.29 -31.40
N GLY A 490 -13.57 -13.21 -30.15
CA GLY A 490 -12.93 -13.81 -28.98
C GLY A 490 -12.91 -15.33 -29.03
N PHE A 491 -13.99 -15.98 -29.47
CA PHE A 491 -14.00 -17.43 -29.68
C PHE A 491 -13.01 -17.88 -30.75
N ARG A 492 -12.89 -17.13 -31.85
CA ARG A 492 -11.89 -17.38 -32.91
C ARG A 492 -10.47 -17.25 -32.37
N PHE A 493 -10.18 -16.23 -31.54
CA PHE A 493 -8.90 -16.08 -30.86
C PHE A 493 -8.61 -17.27 -29.93
N TYR A 494 -9.58 -17.70 -29.10
CA TYR A 494 -9.42 -18.87 -28.24
C TYR A 494 -9.10 -20.13 -29.04
N GLN A 495 -9.83 -20.41 -30.12
CA GLN A 495 -9.60 -21.56 -31.00
C GLN A 495 -8.21 -21.48 -31.67
N GLN A 496 -7.82 -20.31 -32.20
CA GLN A 496 -6.49 -20.12 -32.81
C GLN A 496 -5.36 -20.35 -31.80
N LYS A 497 -5.54 -19.96 -30.54
CA LYS A 497 -4.56 -20.17 -29.47
C LYS A 497 -4.52 -21.64 -29.04
N PHE A 498 -5.61 -22.20 -28.56
CA PHE A 498 -5.62 -23.51 -27.89
C PHE A 498 -5.67 -24.70 -28.85
N SER A 499 -6.34 -24.58 -30.00
CA SER A 499 -6.44 -25.68 -30.98
C SER A 499 -5.27 -25.70 -31.98
N VAL A 500 -4.57 -24.58 -32.18
CA VAL A 500 -3.47 -24.47 -33.15
C VAL A 500 -2.15 -24.12 -32.47
N GLN A 501 -1.98 -22.90 -31.95
CA GLN A 501 -0.67 -22.43 -31.47
C GLN A 501 -0.14 -23.20 -30.26
N PHE A 502 -1.02 -23.65 -29.35
CA PHE A 502 -0.65 -24.35 -28.12
C PHE A 502 -0.91 -25.86 -28.20
N HIS A 503 -1.26 -26.39 -29.37
CA HIS A 503 -1.72 -27.77 -29.57
C HIS A 503 -0.89 -28.83 -28.83
N ASN A 504 0.44 -28.77 -28.93
CA ASN A 504 1.34 -29.76 -28.31
C ASN A 504 1.37 -29.65 -26.77
N VAL A 505 1.26 -28.43 -26.23
CA VAL A 505 1.18 -28.20 -24.77
C VAL A 505 -0.17 -28.69 -24.24
N VAL A 506 -1.26 -28.44 -24.97
CA VAL A 506 -2.60 -28.96 -24.65
C VAL A 506 -2.63 -30.50 -24.75
N ARG A 507 -1.90 -31.11 -25.70
CA ARG A 507 -1.70 -32.57 -25.79
C ARG A 507 -0.93 -33.13 -24.59
N ALA A 508 0.10 -32.43 -24.10
CA ALA A 508 0.80 -32.83 -22.87
C ALA A 508 -0.13 -32.83 -21.64
N PHE A 509 -0.95 -31.78 -21.46
CA PHE A 509 -1.98 -31.78 -20.41
C PHE A 509 -3.07 -32.84 -20.63
N LYS A 510 -3.41 -33.19 -21.88
CA LYS A 510 -4.31 -34.32 -22.20
C LYS A 510 -3.71 -35.66 -21.76
N ALA A 511 -2.40 -35.84 -21.92
CA ALA A 511 -1.64 -37.02 -21.54
C ALA A 511 -1.43 -37.13 -20.03
N ALA A 512 -1.22 -36.01 -19.33
CA ALA A 512 -1.06 -35.98 -17.87
C ALA A 512 -2.25 -36.55 -17.08
N ARG A 513 -3.44 -36.64 -17.69
CA ARG A 513 -4.59 -37.35 -17.11
C ARG A 513 -4.36 -38.84 -16.89
N LEU A 514 -3.39 -39.45 -17.60
CA LEU A 514 -2.95 -40.81 -17.31
C LEU A 514 -2.35 -40.92 -15.90
N CYS A 515 -1.69 -39.87 -15.43
CA CYS A 515 -1.12 -39.77 -14.08
C CYS A 515 -2.17 -39.43 -13.00
N CYS A 516 -3.47 -39.40 -13.32
CA CYS A 516 -4.54 -39.13 -12.39
C CYS A 516 -5.30 -40.43 -12.06
N PRO A 517 -5.25 -40.95 -10.81
CA PRO A 517 -5.83 -42.25 -10.46
C PRO A 517 -7.35 -42.33 -10.67
N VAL A 518 -8.06 -41.21 -10.60
CA VAL A 518 -9.51 -41.13 -10.88
C VAL A 518 -9.81 -41.24 -12.37
N GLN A 519 -8.97 -40.65 -13.23
CA GLN A 519 -9.22 -40.59 -14.67
C GLN A 519 -8.70 -41.82 -15.42
N VAL A 520 -7.65 -42.48 -14.91
CA VAL A 520 -6.99 -43.60 -15.61
C VAL A 520 -7.95 -44.76 -15.92
N GLN A 521 -8.88 -45.05 -15.01
CA GLN A 521 -9.91 -46.11 -15.20
C GLN A 521 -10.88 -45.80 -16.34
N ALA A 522 -11.31 -44.55 -16.47
CA ALA A 522 -12.18 -44.11 -17.55
C ALA A 522 -11.44 -44.02 -18.89
N LEU A 523 -10.13 -43.72 -18.86
CA LEU A 523 -9.29 -43.58 -20.05
C LEU A 523 -8.81 -44.91 -20.64
N ARG A 524 -8.76 -45.99 -19.84
CA ARG A 524 -8.32 -47.35 -20.24
C ARG A 524 -7.05 -47.34 -21.12
N PRO A 525 -5.93 -46.76 -20.64
CA PRO A 525 -4.72 -46.59 -21.42
C PRO A 525 -4.15 -47.90 -21.96
N THR A 526 -3.54 -47.79 -23.15
CA THR A 526 -2.72 -48.82 -23.78
C THR A 526 -1.25 -48.40 -23.76
N ALA A 527 -0.34 -49.28 -24.16
CA ALA A 527 1.07 -48.91 -24.36
C ALA A 527 1.25 -47.71 -25.30
N VAL A 528 0.40 -47.58 -26.34
CA VAL A 528 0.38 -46.43 -27.26
C VAL A 528 -0.07 -45.15 -26.55
N SER A 529 -0.98 -45.26 -25.57
CA SER A 529 -1.42 -44.11 -24.76
C SER A 529 -0.31 -43.58 -23.85
N VAL A 530 0.54 -44.45 -23.30
CA VAL A 530 1.67 -44.02 -22.43
C VAL A 530 2.73 -43.25 -23.23
N GLN A 531 2.89 -43.54 -24.53
CA GLN A 531 3.78 -42.77 -25.42
C GLN A 531 3.40 -41.28 -25.55
N ASP A 532 2.15 -40.89 -25.30
CA ASP A 532 1.76 -39.47 -25.25
C ASP A 532 2.41 -38.71 -24.08
N LEU A 533 2.95 -39.39 -23.06
CA LEU A 533 3.72 -38.73 -22.00
C LEU A 533 5.05 -38.15 -22.51
N LYS A 534 5.57 -38.61 -23.65
CA LYS A 534 6.74 -38.01 -24.33
C LYS A 534 6.51 -36.59 -24.86
N GLN A 535 5.29 -36.07 -24.77
CA GLN A 535 5.05 -34.63 -24.98
C GLN A 535 5.73 -33.78 -23.88
N PHE A 536 6.05 -34.36 -22.73
CA PHE A 536 6.96 -33.78 -21.74
C PHE A 536 8.41 -34.14 -22.09
N SER A 537 9.22 -33.12 -22.40
CA SER A 537 10.62 -33.23 -22.83
C SER A 537 11.57 -33.96 -21.87
N PHE A 538 11.15 -34.13 -20.61
CA PHE A 538 11.90 -34.76 -19.53
C PHE A 538 11.48 -36.21 -19.22
N ILE A 539 10.58 -36.79 -20.02
CA ILE A 539 10.17 -38.20 -19.94
C ILE A 539 10.87 -38.96 -21.07
N THR A 540 11.78 -39.85 -20.70
CA THR A 540 12.64 -40.60 -21.64
C THR A 540 11.98 -41.87 -22.18
N ASP A 541 12.45 -42.39 -23.32
CA ASP A 541 12.00 -43.69 -23.85
C ASP A 541 12.15 -44.85 -22.86
N ALA A 542 13.23 -44.86 -22.08
CA ALA A 542 13.47 -45.88 -21.05
C ALA A 542 12.42 -45.81 -19.93
N GLU A 543 12.04 -44.61 -19.49
CA GLU A 543 10.95 -44.42 -18.53
C GLU A 543 9.61 -44.85 -19.12
N VAL A 544 9.34 -44.56 -20.40
CA VAL A 544 8.08 -44.99 -21.04
C VAL A 544 7.95 -46.51 -21.09
N VAL A 545 9.04 -47.25 -21.34
CA VAL A 545 9.02 -48.73 -21.24
C VAL A 545 8.65 -49.17 -19.82
N GLN A 546 9.31 -48.62 -18.80
CA GLN A 546 9.05 -48.93 -17.39
C GLN A 546 7.62 -48.57 -16.95
N LEU A 547 7.06 -47.48 -17.47
CA LEU A 547 5.67 -47.06 -17.23
C LEU A 547 4.67 -48.00 -17.90
N VAL A 548 4.97 -48.54 -19.09
CA VAL A 548 4.14 -49.55 -19.77
C VAL A 548 4.18 -50.89 -19.05
N GLU A 549 5.34 -51.31 -18.56
CA GLU A 549 5.51 -52.53 -17.77
C GLU A 549 4.77 -52.46 -16.42
N GLU A 550 4.81 -51.31 -15.73
CA GLU A 550 4.12 -51.09 -14.46
C GLU A 550 2.62 -50.76 -14.61
N LEU A 551 2.15 -50.42 -15.84
CA LEU A 551 0.77 -49.97 -16.09
C LEU A 551 -0.32 -50.94 -15.58
N PRO A 552 -0.24 -52.27 -15.74
CA PRO A 552 -1.27 -53.18 -15.22
C PRO A 552 -1.39 -53.13 -13.69
N ASN A 553 -0.27 -52.93 -12.98
CA ASN A 553 -0.24 -52.79 -11.53
C ASN A 553 -0.82 -51.44 -11.10
N TYR A 554 -0.53 -50.36 -11.83
CA TYR A 554 -1.14 -49.06 -11.60
C TYR A 554 -2.67 -49.11 -11.81
N LEU A 555 -3.15 -49.73 -12.89
CA LEU A 555 -4.59 -49.90 -13.15
C LEU A 555 -5.27 -50.74 -12.06
N ALA A 556 -4.64 -51.80 -11.55
CA ALA A 556 -5.19 -52.59 -10.44
C ALA A 556 -5.19 -51.80 -9.12
N THR A 557 -4.14 -51.02 -8.84
CA THR A 557 -4.01 -50.24 -7.60
C THR A 557 -4.95 -49.02 -7.57
N ALA A 558 -5.26 -48.45 -8.73
CA ALA A 558 -6.16 -47.31 -8.87
C ALA A 558 -7.64 -47.71 -9.01
N ASP A 559 -7.99 -49.01 -8.95
CA ASP A 559 -9.39 -49.43 -9.02
C ASP A 559 -10.11 -49.10 -7.69
N GLY A 560 -11.37 -48.67 -7.77
CA GLY A 560 -12.15 -48.23 -6.61
C GLY A 560 -11.58 -47.01 -5.85
N ALA A 561 -10.63 -46.25 -6.40
CA ALA A 561 -9.96 -45.14 -5.72
C ALA A 561 -10.92 -43.98 -5.35
N ALA A 562 -11.39 -43.97 -4.10
CA ALA A 562 -12.23 -42.91 -3.53
C ALA A 562 -11.40 -41.65 -3.25
N ILE A 563 -11.58 -40.62 -4.08
CA ILE A 563 -10.82 -39.37 -4.08
C ILE A 563 -11.81 -38.21 -4.33
N GLU A 564 -11.88 -37.26 -3.41
CA GLU A 564 -12.87 -36.16 -3.46
C GLU A 564 -12.26 -34.82 -3.92
N THR A 565 -11.00 -34.53 -3.58
CA THR A 565 -10.31 -33.27 -3.92
C THR A 565 -9.20 -33.44 -4.96
N GLU A 566 -8.60 -32.33 -5.40
CA GLU A 566 -7.39 -32.35 -6.24
C GLU A 566 -6.17 -32.76 -5.40
N GLU A 567 -6.09 -32.28 -4.17
CA GLU A 567 -5.02 -32.55 -3.19
C GLU A 567 -4.95 -34.03 -2.82
N ASP A 568 -6.10 -34.69 -2.66
CA ASP A 568 -6.20 -36.14 -2.39
C ASP A 568 -5.52 -36.99 -3.48
N LYS A 569 -5.46 -36.52 -4.74
CA LYS A 569 -4.75 -37.23 -5.82
C LYS A 569 -3.25 -37.30 -5.55
N VAL A 570 -2.68 -36.25 -4.96
CA VAL A 570 -1.26 -36.20 -4.58
C VAL A 570 -1.02 -37.06 -3.34
N HIS A 571 -1.95 -37.06 -2.37
CA HIS A 571 -1.86 -37.91 -1.20
C HIS A 571 -2.00 -39.41 -1.55
N TRP A 572 -2.84 -39.75 -2.53
CA TRP A 572 -2.95 -41.10 -3.07
C TRP A 572 -1.62 -41.57 -3.66
N TRP A 573 -0.97 -40.76 -4.50
CA TRP A 573 0.37 -41.06 -5.02
C TRP A 573 1.42 -41.16 -3.91
N ALA A 574 1.35 -40.29 -2.89
CA ALA A 574 2.25 -40.36 -1.73
C ALA A 574 2.14 -41.68 -0.97
N THR A 575 0.92 -42.22 -0.88
CA THR A 575 0.61 -43.49 -0.20
C THR A 575 1.06 -44.71 -1.00
N HIS A 576 0.87 -44.69 -2.33
CA HIS A 576 1.19 -45.82 -3.22
C HIS A 576 2.60 -45.76 -3.82
N ALA A 577 3.41 -44.77 -3.43
CA ALA A 577 4.76 -44.51 -3.97
C ALA A 577 5.72 -45.71 -3.95
N ALA A 578 5.57 -46.62 -2.98
CA ALA A 578 6.39 -47.82 -2.85
C ALA A 578 5.87 -49.03 -3.68
N ALA A 579 4.60 -49.00 -4.09
CA ALA A 579 3.97 -50.04 -4.91
C ALA A 579 4.04 -49.73 -6.41
N LEU A 580 4.12 -48.45 -6.77
CA LEU A 580 4.17 -47.92 -8.14
C LEU A 580 5.40 -47.00 -8.33
N PRO A 581 6.65 -47.49 -8.14
CA PRO A 581 7.84 -46.64 -8.14
C PRO A 581 8.06 -45.89 -9.46
N ASN A 582 7.82 -46.52 -10.61
CA ASN A 582 8.12 -45.91 -11.92
C ASN A 582 7.10 -44.80 -12.25
N TRP A 583 5.80 -45.10 -12.09
CA TRP A 583 4.73 -44.10 -12.22
C TRP A 583 4.91 -42.97 -11.22
N SER A 584 5.26 -43.26 -9.96
CA SER A 584 5.45 -42.23 -8.94
C SER A 584 6.62 -41.29 -9.24
N ALA A 585 7.71 -41.80 -9.82
CA ALA A 585 8.82 -40.97 -10.28
C ALA A 585 8.41 -40.03 -11.43
N ALA A 586 7.70 -40.56 -12.43
CA ALA A 586 7.18 -39.75 -13.54
C ALA A 586 6.15 -38.71 -13.07
N VAL A 587 5.23 -39.09 -12.18
CA VAL A 587 4.23 -38.20 -11.57
C VAL A 587 4.90 -37.04 -10.83
N LYS A 588 5.96 -37.30 -10.04
CA LYS A 588 6.70 -36.22 -9.36
C LYS A 588 7.30 -35.21 -10.34
N LYS A 589 7.83 -35.64 -11.48
CA LYS A 589 8.29 -34.72 -12.54
C LYS A 589 7.13 -33.94 -13.16
N ILE A 590 6.02 -34.61 -13.48
CA ILE A 590 4.85 -34.00 -14.15
C ILE A 590 4.13 -32.99 -13.24
N LEU A 591 4.08 -33.20 -11.93
CA LEU A 591 3.52 -32.26 -10.94
C LEU A 591 4.27 -30.92 -10.83
N LEU A 592 5.49 -30.82 -11.38
CA LEU A 592 6.22 -29.56 -11.52
C LEU A 592 5.60 -28.65 -12.57
N VAL A 593 4.86 -29.20 -13.54
CA VAL A 593 4.21 -28.44 -14.61
C VAL A 593 2.90 -27.84 -14.08
N GLN A 594 2.68 -26.54 -14.32
CA GLN A 594 1.39 -25.88 -14.05
C GLN A 594 0.98 -25.03 -15.27
N PRO A 595 -0.31 -24.79 -15.52
CA PRO A 595 -0.79 -24.12 -16.74
C PRO A 595 -0.66 -22.59 -16.73
N SER A 596 -0.03 -21.97 -15.73
CA SER A 596 -0.15 -20.53 -15.48
C SER A 596 1.11 -19.92 -14.83
N SER A 597 1.41 -18.65 -15.15
CA SER A 597 2.44 -17.84 -14.49
C SER A 597 1.92 -17.05 -13.29
N ALA A 598 0.63 -17.19 -12.92
CA ALA A 598 -0.05 -16.34 -11.93
C ALA A 598 0.57 -16.29 -10.52
N SER A 599 1.45 -17.24 -10.18
CA SER A 599 2.28 -17.17 -8.96
C SER A 599 3.20 -15.93 -8.95
N ALA A 600 3.72 -15.51 -10.11
CA ALA A 600 4.54 -14.30 -10.25
C ALA A 600 3.69 -13.01 -10.24
N GLU A 601 2.52 -12.99 -10.89
CA GLU A 601 1.57 -11.86 -10.82
C GLU A 601 1.08 -11.60 -9.37
N ARG A 602 0.98 -12.64 -8.54
CA ARG A 602 0.72 -12.49 -7.10
C ARG A 602 1.90 -11.87 -6.34
N VAL A 603 3.15 -12.10 -6.75
CA VAL A 603 4.32 -11.41 -6.19
C VAL A 603 4.31 -9.92 -6.55
N PHE A 604 3.95 -9.56 -7.78
CA PHE A 604 3.72 -8.15 -8.14
C PHE A 604 2.56 -7.52 -7.36
N SER A 605 1.49 -8.26 -7.12
CA SER A 605 0.38 -7.81 -6.26
C SER A 605 0.81 -7.58 -4.80
N LEU A 606 1.78 -8.34 -4.28
CA LEU A 606 2.34 -8.12 -2.95
C LEU A 606 3.31 -6.93 -2.88
N LEU A 607 4.02 -6.60 -3.97
CA LEU A 607 4.91 -5.42 -4.03
C LEU A 607 4.17 -4.11 -3.72
N GLN A 608 2.93 -3.96 -4.16
CA GLN A 608 2.11 -2.78 -3.87
C GLN A 608 1.93 -2.53 -2.35
N ASN A 609 1.98 -3.58 -1.53
CA ASN A 609 1.85 -3.50 -0.08
C ASN A 609 3.21 -3.34 0.64
N ALA A 610 4.34 -3.52 -0.06
CA ALA A 610 5.67 -3.61 0.53
C ALA A 610 6.43 -2.27 0.59
N PHE A 611 6.10 -1.31 -0.27
CA PHE A 611 6.78 -0.01 -0.31
C PHE A 611 6.23 0.97 0.73
N ILE A 612 7.10 1.87 1.21
CA ILE A 612 6.67 3.01 2.03
C ILE A 612 6.06 4.04 1.09
N LEU A 613 4.75 4.28 1.23
CA LEU A 613 4.01 5.32 0.51
C LEU A 613 4.59 6.71 0.84
N SER A 614 5.43 7.21 -0.06
CA SER A 614 6.06 8.54 0.02
C SER A 614 5.52 9.42 -1.10
N ARG A 615 5.32 10.72 -0.83
CA ARG A 615 4.69 11.62 -1.82
C ARG A 615 5.63 12.13 -2.92
N SER A 616 6.94 11.92 -2.76
CA SER A 616 7.95 12.22 -3.78
C SER A 616 9.28 11.52 -3.46
N CYS A 617 10.19 11.43 -4.44
CA CYS A 617 11.58 11.02 -4.20
C CYS A 617 12.25 11.91 -3.14
N SER A 618 11.93 13.21 -3.13
CA SER A 618 12.43 14.17 -2.13
C SER A 618 11.99 13.80 -0.72
N ASP A 619 10.74 13.36 -0.55
CA ASP A 619 10.23 12.93 0.76
C ASP A 619 10.79 11.57 1.18
N LEU A 620 11.03 10.66 0.22
CA LEU A 620 11.76 9.42 0.49
C LEU A 620 13.20 9.70 0.96
N LYS A 621 13.92 10.62 0.32
CA LYS A 621 15.29 11.04 0.71
C LYS A 621 15.32 11.74 2.08
N LYS A 622 14.26 12.46 2.47
CA LYS A 622 14.11 13.01 3.84
C LYS A 622 13.85 11.91 4.87
N LEU A 623 13.07 10.88 4.52
CA LEU A 623 12.72 9.74 5.38
C LEU A 623 13.87 8.72 5.55
N ASP A 624 14.76 8.63 4.57
CA ASP A 624 16.06 7.97 4.63
C ASP A 624 17.12 8.74 3.81
N PRO A 625 17.97 9.55 4.47
CA PRO A 625 19.08 10.25 3.82
C PRO A 625 20.10 9.32 3.14
N LYS A 626 20.13 8.03 3.49
CA LYS A 626 21.00 7.01 2.86
C LYS A 626 20.35 6.29 1.68
N ALA A 627 19.12 6.66 1.30
CA ALA A 627 18.48 6.13 0.10
C ALA A 627 19.39 6.34 -1.13
N LYS A 628 19.53 5.27 -1.92
CA LYS A 628 20.29 5.23 -3.19
C LYS A 628 19.36 5.45 -4.38
N SER A 629 19.94 5.86 -5.51
CA SER A 629 19.22 5.99 -6.77
C SER A 629 18.67 4.63 -7.22
N GLY A 630 17.42 4.61 -7.70
CA GLY A 630 16.68 3.39 -8.03
C GLY A 630 15.18 3.62 -8.13
N ILE A 631 14.44 2.64 -8.64
CA ILE A 631 12.98 2.75 -8.79
C ILE A 631 12.28 2.67 -7.42
N CYS A 632 11.36 3.61 -7.17
CA CYS A 632 10.63 3.74 -5.91
C CYS A 632 9.13 3.97 -6.16
N LEU A 633 8.26 3.41 -5.31
CA LEU A 633 6.84 3.72 -5.30
C LEU A 633 6.57 5.09 -4.71
N ILE A 634 5.81 5.90 -5.45
CA ILE A 634 5.38 7.23 -5.07
C ILE A 634 3.86 7.31 -5.12
N ASP A 635 3.34 8.02 -4.13
CA ASP A 635 1.93 8.24 -3.87
C ASP A 635 1.69 9.76 -3.74
N PRO A 636 1.54 10.50 -4.86
CA PRO A 636 1.59 11.96 -4.83
C PRO A 636 0.44 12.62 -4.04
N ASP A 637 -0.74 11.98 -4.01
CA ASP A 637 -1.91 12.43 -3.25
C ASP A 637 -2.01 11.81 -1.84
N GLY A 638 -1.51 10.60 -1.60
CA GLY A 638 -1.52 9.92 -0.30
C GLY A 638 -2.73 9.00 -0.13
N GLU A 639 -3.51 9.21 0.92
CA GLU A 639 -4.81 8.53 1.13
C GLU A 639 -5.92 9.04 0.16
N GLY A 640 -5.52 9.35 -1.08
CA GLY A 640 -6.35 9.91 -2.13
C GLY A 640 -7.05 8.86 -3.01
N GLY A 641 -7.24 9.21 -4.27
CA GLY A 641 -8.03 8.41 -5.22
C GLY A 641 -7.21 7.77 -6.33
N LEU A 642 -5.94 8.14 -6.49
CA LEU A 642 -5.03 7.52 -7.45
C LEU A 642 -4.38 6.27 -6.85
N LEU A 643 -3.96 5.35 -7.72
CA LEU A 643 -3.07 4.27 -7.30
C LEU A 643 -1.63 4.80 -7.32
N PRO A 644 -0.82 4.50 -6.28
CA PRO A 644 0.61 4.78 -6.29
C PRO A 644 1.29 4.16 -7.51
N PHE A 645 2.24 4.89 -8.09
CA PHE A 645 3.00 4.47 -9.27
C PHE A 645 4.50 4.62 -8.99
N LEU A 646 5.34 3.86 -9.69
CA LEU A 646 6.78 3.95 -9.49
C LEU A 646 7.41 4.87 -10.51
N VAL A 647 8.49 5.50 -10.07
CA VAL A 647 9.39 6.31 -10.90
C VAL A 647 10.82 5.90 -10.61
N ILE A 648 11.74 6.25 -11.49
CA ILE A 648 13.16 6.24 -11.15
C ILE A 648 13.39 7.43 -10.19
N CYS A 649 13.86 7.17 -8.98
CA CYS A 649 14.41 8.22 -8.13
C CYS A 649 15.91 8.29 -8.32
N ASP A 650 16.44 9.45 -8.69
CA ASP A 650 17.85 9.74 -8.49
C ASP A 650 18.04 10.32 -7.08
N MET A 651 18.93 9.72 -6.31
CA MET A 651 19.27 10.09 -4.94
C MET A 651 20.75 10.47 -4.82
N SER A 652 21.46 10.67 -5.94
CA SER A 652 22.88 11.00 -5.99
C SER A 652 23.18 12.50 -5.86
N ASP A 653 22.17 13.36 -6.01
CA ASP A 653 22.28 14.82 -6.01
C ASP A 653 22.77 15.37 -4.65
N GLU A 654 23.74 16.28 -4.67
CA GLU A 654 24.51 16.71 -3.49
C GLU A 654 23.70 17.59 -2.53
N ASP A 655 22.67 18.28 -3.03
CA ASP A 655 21.73 19.12 -2.26
C ASP A 655 20.83 18.31 -1.29
N GLY A 656 20.96 16.97 -1.24
CA GLY A 656 20.20 16.10 -0.34
C GLY A 656 18.74 15.89 -0.76
N VAL A 657 18.41 16.20 -2.01
CA VAL A 657 17.06 16.08 -2.60
C VAL A 657 17.00 14.83 -3.47
N GLY A 658 15.98 13.99 -3.26
CA GLY A 658 15.63 12.94 -4.22
C GLY A 658 14.88 13.50 -5.42
N VAL A 659 15.38 13.25 -6.63
CA VAL A 659 14.84 13.74 -7.91
C VAL A 659 14.02 12.64 -8.59
N THR A 660 12.84 12.99 -9.10
CA THR A 660 12.01 12.07 -9.92
C THR A 660 12.43 12.13 -11.38
N VAL A 661 12.85 10.99 -11.93
CA VAL A 661 13.27 10.80 -13.32
C VAL A 661 12.24 9.93 -14.05
N ILE A 662 11.86 10.34 -15.26
CA ILE A 662 10.84 9.71 -16.10
C ILE A 662 11.34 9.70 -17.54
N SER A 663 11.46 8.51 -18.13
CA SER A 663 12.06 8.28 -19.45
C SER A 663 11.08 8.41 -20.62
N HIS A 664 11.61 8.61 -21.83
CA HIS A 664 10.80 8.74 -23.05
C HIS A 664 11.39 8.08 -24.30
N ASP A 665 10.52 7.81 -25.28
CA ASP A 665 10.80 7.06 -26.52
C ASP A 665 11.75 7.76 -27.51
N SER A 666 12.26 8.95 -27.17
CA SER A 666 13.08 9.80 -28.03
C SER A 666 14.41 10.24 -27.39
N GLU A 667 14.88 9.52 -26.36
CA GLU A 667 16.21 9.71 -25.74
C GLU A 667 17.39 9.38 -26.68
N LYS A 668 17.14 8.68 -27.79
CA LYS A 668 18.15 8.36 -28.81
C LYS A 668 18.16 9.38 -29.95
N ARG A 669 19.36 9.72 -30.43
CA ARG A 669 19.58 10.56 -31.61
C ARG A 669 18.76 10.02 -32.79
N THR A 670 17.77 10.79 -33.22
CA THR A 670 16.93 10.52 -34.39
C THR A 670 17.45 11.36 -35.55
N LEU A 671 17.53 10.78 -36.76
CA LEU A 671 17.80 11.53 -37.99
C LEU A 671 16.48 12.10 -38.52
N ALA A 672 16.50 13.34 -39.00
CA ALA A 672 15.38 13.98 -39.68
C ALA A 672 15.91 14.62 -40.97
N ASP A 673 15.63 13.98 -42.10
CA ASP A 673 16.04 14.34 -43.45
C ASP A 673 14.82 14.59 -44.36
N ASN A 674 15.01 15.23 -45.52
CA ASN A 674 13.97 15.50 -46.52
C ASN A 674 12.74 16.32 -46.06
N ASN A 675 12.86 17.10 -44.98
CA ASN A 675 11.83 18.03 -44.50
C ASN A 675 12.27 19.47 -44.85
N THR A 676 11.47 20.25 -45.62
CA THR A 676 11.87 21.59 -46.10
C THR A 676 11.06 22.78 -45.56
N PRO A 677 9.73 22.72 -45.34
CA PRO A 677 8.99 23.74 -44.62
C PRO A 677 9.32 23.77 -43.10
N PRO A 678 9.22 24.93 -42.42
CA PRO A 678 9.28 25.00 -40.97
C PRO A 678 8.13 24.21 -40.31
N GLY A 679 8.45 23.20 -39.52
CA GLY A 679 7.48 22.37 -38.79
C GLY A 679 7.00 21.10 -39.52
N ASP A 680 7.55 20.82 -40.70
CA ASP A 680 7.19 19.64 -41.52
C ASP A 680 7.55 18.31 -40.83
N TYR A 681 8.69 18.26 -40.11
CA TYR A 681 9.02 17.16 -39.22
C TYR A 681 8.22 17.28 -37.91
N SER A 682 7.25 16.38 -37.71
CA SER A 682 6.46 16.28 -36.48
C SER A 682 6.50 14.85 -35.92
N ARG A 683 6.80 14.74 -34.62
CA ARG A 683 6.77 13.47 -33.87
C ARG A 683 6.15 13.70 -32.49
N ASN A 684 5.12 12.91 -32.17
CA ASN A 684 4.62 12.80 -30.81
C ASN A 684 5.61 12.01 -29.95
N ILE A 685 6.17 12.64 -28.91
CA ILE A 685 7.08 11.98 -27.96
C ILE A 685 6.22 11.25 -26.91
N SER A 686 6.47 9.94 -26.76
CA SER A 686 5.78 9.08 -25.80
C SER A 686 6.68 8.81 -24.60
N TYR A 687 6.28 9.28 -23.42
CA TYR A 687 7.01 9.04 -22.18
C TYR A 687 6.55 7.71 -21.59
N LYS A 688 7.48 6.90 -21.09
CA LYS A 688 7.17 5.62 -20.48
C LYS A 688 6.52 5.82 -19.11
N ASP A 689 5.50 5.01 -18.85
CA ASP A 689 4.83 4.78 -17.55
C ASP A 689 4.22 6.00 -16.83
N ALA A 690 4.40 7.21 -17.37
CA ALA A 690 3.75 8.43 -16.94
C ALA A 690 3.01 9.11 -18.10
N ASN A 691 1.70 9.31 -17.93
CA ASN A 691 0.92 10.09 -18.87
C ASN A 691 1.35 11.57 -18.78
N ILE A 692 2.08 12.10 -19.78
CA ILE A 692 2.65 13.47 -19.73
C ILE A 692 1.58 14.54 -19.50
N SER A 693 0.36 14.31 -19.98
CA SER A 693 -0.74 15.24 -19.71
C SER A 693 -1.09 15.32 -18.21
N GLN A 694 -0.64 14.38 -17.36
CA GLN A 694 -0.69 14.45 -15.89
C GLN A 694 0.60 15.06 -15.28
N LEU A 695 1.74 14.95 -15.97
CA LEU A 695 3.00 15.59 -15.58
C LEU A 695 3.06 17.09 -15.89
N ASN A 696 2.26 17.58 -16.85
CA ASN A 696 1.98 19.00 -16.99
C ASN A 696 1.42 19.50 -15.63
N PRO A 697 2.19 20.28 -14.84
CA PRO A 697 1.77 20.60 -13.49
C PRO A 697 0.48 21.40 -13.49
N CYS A 698 0.22 22.15 -14.58
CA CYS A 698 -0.94 22.98 -14.82
C CYS A 698 -2.20 22.23 -15.23
N ARG A 699 -2.18 20.90 -15.49
CA ARG A 699 -3.34 20.16 -16.03
C ARG A 699 -4.62 20.31 -15.18
N ASN A 700 -4.51 20.10 -13.88
CA ASN A 700 -5.62 20.24 -12.93
C ASN A 700 -5.70 21.67 -12.33
N ASN A 701 -4.95 22.61 -12.91
CA ASN A 701 -4.64 23.94 -12.37
C ASN A 701 -4.26 23.94 -10.86
N PRO A 702 -2.97 23.77 -10.51
CA PRO A 702 -2.47 23.69 -9.13
C PRO A 702 -2.42 25.08 -8.46
N CYS A 703 -2.90 26.11 -9.15
CA CYS A 703 -3.01 27.48 -8.71
C CYS A 703 -4.46 27.71 -8.28
N TYR A 704 -4.67 27.92 -6.98
CA TYR A 704 -6.00 27.97 -6.39
C TYR A 704 -6.84 29.14 -6.95
N TYR A 705 -8.17 28.97 -6.89
CA TYR A 705 -9.18 29.97 -7.29
C TYR A 705 -9.15 30.37 -8.78
N GLY A 706 -8.80 29.42 -9.65
CA GLY A 706 -8.81 29.63 -11.11
C GLY A 706 -7.63 30.44 -11.65
N SER A 707 -6.67 30.79 -10.80
CA SER A 707 -5.46 31.56 -11.14
C SER A 707 -4.67 30.91 -12.28
N THR A 708 -4.08 31.68 -13.19
CA THR A 708 -3.42 31.12 -14.39
C THR A 708 -2.11 30.42 -14.05
N CYS A 709 -2.03 29.11 -14.27
CA CYS A 709 -0.79 28.34 -14.19
C CYS A 709 0.03 28.45 -15.49
N GLN A 710 1.35 28.62 -15.36
CA GLN A 710 2.30 28.63 -16.49
C GLN A 710 3.44 27.65 -16.26
N VAL A 711 3.65 26.72 -17.21
CA VAL A 711 4.71 25.69 -17.17
C VAL A 711 6.09 26.30 -17.43
N GLY A 712 7.15 25.72 -16.85
CA GLY A 712 8.56 25.98 -17.18
C GLY A 712 9.30 27.02 -16.32
N PHE A 713 8.61 27.80 -15.49
CA PHE A 713 9.19 29.00 -14.87
C PHE A 713 9.88 28.84 -13.48
N THR A 714 9.87 27.65 -12.86
CA THR A 714 10.51 27.44 -11.54
C THR A 714 11.08 26.03 -11.38
N ARG A 715 11.86 25.80 -10.31
CA ARG A 715 12.32 24.47 -9.86
C ARG A 715 11.20 23.46 -9.58
N LYS A 716 9.92 23.85 -9.65
CA LYS A 716 8.73 22.97 -9.52
C LYS A 716 8.05 22.68 -10.87
N GLY A 717 8.63 23.11 -11.99
CA GLY A 717 8.07 22.93 -13.34
C GLY A 717 6.95 23.91 -13.72
N PHE A 718 6.52 24.80 -12.82
CA PHE A 718 5.49 25.82 -13.11
C PHE A 718 5.58 27.04 -12.20
N ARG A 719 4.85 28.11 -12.56
CA ARG A 719 4.48 29.24 -11.68
C ARG A 719 2.98 29.51 -11.74
N CYS A 720 2.46 30.19 -10.74
CA CYS A 720 1.08 30.69 -10.71
C CYS A 720 1.05 32.21 -10.88
N ILE A 721 0.18 32.71 -11.77
CA ILE A 721 -0.18 34.13 -11.84
C ILE A 721 -1.39 34.32 -10.91
N CYS A 722 -1.10 34.65 -9.66
CA CYS A 722 -2.13 34.86 -8.64
C CYS A 722 -2.76 36.26 -8.77
N PRO A 723 -4.07 36.40 -8.55
CA PRO A 723 -4.72 37.70 -8.41
C PRO A 723 -4.14 38.55 -7.27
N ILE A 724 -4.32 39.87 -7.37
CA ILE A 724 -3.91 40.82 -6.33
C ILE A 724 -4.56 40.41 -5.00
N GLY A 725 -3.74 40.15 -3.98
CA GLY A 725 -4.18 39.69 -2.66
C GLY A 725 -3.92 38.22 -2.32
N PHE A 726 -3.35 37.42 -3.24
CA PHE A 726 -3.03 35.99 -3.05
C PHE A 726 -1.52 35.67 -3.19
N PRO A 727 -0.65 36.12 -2.26
CA PRO A 727 0.80 36.19 -2.44
C PRO A 727 1.53 34.89 -2.07
N SER A 728 1.14 33.75 -2.66
CA SER A 728 1.80 32.46 -2.38
C SER A 728 2.04 31.64 -3.65
N ILE A 729 3.00 30.72 -3.60
CA ILE A 729 3.51 29.99 -4.78
C ILE A 729 2.48 29.04 -5.46
N ARG A 730 1.27 28.91 -4.89
CA ARG A 730 0.09 28.23 -5.47
C ARG A 730 -1.21 29.04 -5.31
N CYS A 731 -1.13 30.32 -4.96
CA CYS A 731 -2.29 31.18 -4.64
C CYS A 731 -3.16 30.68 -3.47
N PHE A 732 -2.62 29.82 -2.59
CA PHE A 732 -3.22 29.56 -1.28
C PHE A 732 -3.49 30.87 -0.53
N LYS A 733 -4.60 30.91 0.21
CA LYS A 733 -4.87 31.95 1.20
C LYS A 733 -4.00 31.74 2.43
N ALA A 734 -3.46 32.82 2.97
CA ALA A 734 -2.71 32.82 4.21
C ALA A 734 -3.67 32.93 5.42
N LYS A 735 -3.29 32.46 6.62
CA LYS A 735 -4.18 32.54 7.79
C LYS A 735 -4.23 33.93 8.41
N SER A 736 -3.18 34.72 8.24
CA SER A 736 -3.01 36.07 8.75
C SER A 736 -2.22 36.93 7.78
N CYS A 737 -2.14 38.25 8.04
CA CYS A 737 -1.23 39.12 7.30
C CYS A 737 0.25 38.89 7.66
N SER A 738 0.54 38.25 8.79
CA SER A 738 1.90 37.84 9.16
C SER A 738 2.34 36.63 8.36
N ASP A 739 1.44 35.65 8.19
CA ASP A 739 1.62 34.52 7.27
C ASP A 739 1.85 35.01 5.83
N VAL A 740 1.08 35.99 5.35
CA VAL A 740 1.33 36.66 4.06
C VAL A 740 2.77 37.17 3.97
N LYS A 741 3.22 37.89 5.00
CA LYS A 741 4.55 38.53 5.04
C LYS A 741 5.70 37.52 5.17
N THR A 742 5.44 36.34 5.74
CA THR A 742 6.37 35.19 5.76
C THR A 742 6.40 34.44 4.42
N LEU A 743 5.27 34.36 3.70
CA LEU A 743 5.17 33.68 2.40
C LEU A 743 5.84 34.48 1.27
N ASP A 744 5.75 35.80 1.30
CA ASP A 744 6.50 36.70 0.41
C ASP A 744 6.95 37.97 1.19
N PRO A 745 8.23 38.11 1.54
CA PRO A 745 8.75 39.29 2.21
C PRO A 745 8.61 40.61 1.42
N ALA A 746 8.45 40.57 0.09
CA ALA A 746 8.37 41.76 -0.77
C ALA A 746 6.99 42.43 -0.78
N VAL A 747 5.96 41.80 -0.18
CA VAL A 747 4.60 42.36 -0.10
C VAL A 747 4.52 43.72 0.59
N LYS A 748 3.64 44.56 0.05
CA LYS A 748 3.38 45.95 0.46
C LYS A 748 2.03 46.08 1.19
N THR A 749 1.84 47.17 1.92
CA THR A 749 0.56 47.49 2.59
C THR A 749 -0.58 47.61 1.57
N GLY A 750 -1.71 46.94 1.82
CA GLY A 750 -2.83 46.87 0.88
C GLY A 750 -3.94 45.90 1.31
N PRO A 751 -4.96 45.67 0.45
CA PRO A 751 -6.02 44.68 0.67
C PRO A 751 -5.55 43.26 0.31
N TYR A 752 -5.94 42.27 1.13
CA TYR A 752 -5.62 40.84 0.95
C TYR A 752 -6.81 39.97 1.35
N VAL A 753 -6.81 38.71 0.92
CA VAL A 753 -7.79 37.69 1.34
C VAL A 753 -7.10 36.70 2.28
N ILE A 754 -7.66 36.49 3.47
CA ILE A 754 -7.13 35.53 4.46
C ILE A 754 -8.18 34.49 4.87
N ASP A 755 -7.66 33.36 5.35
CA ASP A 755 -8.40 32.13 5.67
C ASP A 755 -7.89 31.59 7.02
N SER A 756 -8.35 32.20 8.12
CA SER A 756 -7.70 32.07 9.42
C SER A 756 -7.84 30.70 10.09
N ASP A 757 -8.93 29.98 9.83
CA ASP A 757 -9.10 28.59 10.26
C ASP A 757 -8.59 27.58 9.21
N GLY A 758 -8.81 27.82 7.92
CA GLY A 758 -8.22 27.08 6.81
C GLY A 758 -9.23 26.23 6.02
N GLU A 759 -8.69 25.45 5.08
CA GLU A 759 -9.47 24.74 4.06
C GLU A 759 -10.53 23.80 4.63
N GLY A 760 -11.78 23.99 4.21
CA GLY A 760 -12.96 23.27 4.73
C GLY A 760 -13.64 23.93 5.93
N GLY A 761 -13.11 25.04 6.46
CA GLY A 761 -13.69 25.83 7.55
C GLY A 761 -14.71 26.87 7.10
N LEU A 762 -14.65 28.05 7.73
CA LEU A 762 -15.45 29.22 7.38
C LEU A 762 -15.11 29.73 5.97
N ILE A 763 -16.02 30.51 5.36
CA ILE A 763 -15.64 31.25 4.16
C ILE A 763 -14.53 32.27 4.51
N PRO A 764 -13.49 32.43 3.69
CA PRO A 764 -12.44 33.41 3.91
C PRO A 764 -12.91 34.84 3.63
N PHE A 765 -12.11 35.82 4.06
CA PHE A 765 -12.54 37.21 4.17
C PHE A 765 -11.46 38.23 3.78
N ASN A 766 -11.93 39.42 3.39
CA ASN A 766 -11.09 40.52 2.93
C ASN A 766 -10.59 41.34 4.13
N VAL A 767 -9.30 41.62 4.16
CA VAL A 767 -8.64 42.40 5.22
C VAL A 767 -7.69 43.44 4.65
N THR A 768 -7.35 44.47 5.43
CA THR A 768 -6.22 45.34 5.10
C THR A 768 -4.98 44.81 5.83
N CYS A 769 -3.93 44.44 5.10
CA CYS A 769 -2.64 44.12 5.69
C CYS A 769 -1.76 45.37 5.71
N ASN A 770 -1.22 45.73 6.88
CA ASN A 770 -0.19 46.74 7.02
C ASN A 770 1.18 46.05 7.16
N MET A 771 1.98 46.10 6.10
CA MET A 771 3.27 45.41 6.00
C MET A 771 4.46 46.23 6.54
N THR A 772 4.18 47.39 7.13
CA THR A 772 5.18 48.32 7.70
C THR A 772 4.93 48.66 9.17
N ASP A 773 3.80 48.20 9.74
CA ASP A 773 3.48 48.33 11.17
C ASP A 773 4.11 47.17 11.97
N LYS A 774 4.35 47.38 13.26
CA LYS A 774 4.99 46.43 14.20
C LYS A 774 6.26 45.79 13.59
N ASP A 775 7.27 46.60 13.30
CA ASP A 775 8.57 46.17 12.74
C ASP A 775 8.47 45.36 11.41
N GLY A 776 7.38 45.58 10.67
CA GLY A 776 7.16 44.99 9.35
C GLY A 776 6.63 43.56 9.36
N VAL A 777 6.17 43.02 10.50
CA VAL A 777 5.67 41.63 10.64
C VAL A 777 4.35 41.33 9.91
N GLY A 778 3.73 42.32 9.25
CA GLY A 778 2.45 42.16 8.55
C GLY A 778 1.25 42.12 9.50
N VAL A 779 0.67 43.27 9.79
CA VAL A 779 -0.46 43.41 10.72
C VAL A 779 -1.80 43.31 9.99
N THR A 780 -2.67 42.40 10.40
CA THR A 780 -4.06 42.34 9.93
C THR A 780 -4.88 43.45 10.57
N VAL A 781 -5.52 44.29 9.76
CA VAL A 781 -6.32 45.44 10.20
C VAL A 781 -7.76 45.32 9.68
N ILE A 782 -8.72 45.29 10.61
CA ILE A 782 -10.16 45.18 10.34
C ILE A 782 -10.86 46.49 10.75
N GLY A 783 -11.52 47.13 9.79
CA GLY A 783 -12.34 48.32 10.04
C GLY A 783 -13.74 48.00 10.56
N HIS A 784 -14.47 49.00 11.06
CA HIS A 784 -15.84 48.84 11.52
C HIS A 784 -16.68 50.12 11.43
N ASN A 785 -18.00 49.96 11.52
CA ASN A 785 -19.04 51.01 11.43
C ASN A 785 -18.98 52.15 12.49
N SER A 786 -17.91 52.30 13.28
CA SER A 786 -17.91 53.15 14.48
C SER A 786 -16.54 53.73 14.84
N GLU A 787 -15.68 53.92 13.85
CA GLU A 787 -14.32 54.47 14.04
C GLU A 787 -14.30 55.98 14.35
N ASN A 788 -15.30 56.71 13.88
CA ASN A 788 -15.42 58.16 14.11
C ASN A 788 -15.87 58.47 15.55
N LYS A 789 -15.38 59.59 16.09
CA LYS A 789 -15.82 60.17 17.37
C LYS A 789 -17.34 60.38 17.38
N THR A 790 -18.04 59.53 18.10
CA THR A 790 -19.51 59.43 18.11
C THR A 790 -20.05 60.01 19.41
N LYS A 791 -21.05 60.90 19.36
CA LYS A 791 -21.69 61.43 20.59
C LYS A 791 -22.44 60.31 21.31
N VAL A 792 -22.36 60.30 22.63
CA VAL A 792 -23.21 59.47 23.48
C VAL A 792 -24.49 60.26 23.74
N ASP A 793 -25.61 59.73 23.26
CA ASP A 793 -26.93 60.34 23.46
C ASP A 793 -27.37 60.31 24.94
N LYS A 794 -28.41 61.08 25.24
CA LYS A 794 -28.86 61.30 26.62
C LYS A 794 -29.32 60.01 27.29
N CYS A 795 -28.59 59.58 28.32
CA CYS A 795 -28.82 58.31 28.98
C CYS A 795 -28.50 58.38 30.49
N GLN A 796 -29.54 58.35 31.32
CA GLN A 796 -29.39 58.32 32.78
C GLN A 796 -29.04 56.92 33.32
N LYS A 797 -29.67 55.89 32.75
CA LYS A 797 -29.55 54.51 33.25
C LYS A 797 -28.21 53.92 32.80
N ARG A 798 -27.45 53.33 33.73
CA ARG A 798 -26.14 52.67 33.47
C ARG A 798 -26.19 51.79 32.21
N GLY A 799 -25.41 52.15 31.18
CA GLY A 799 -25.32 51.40 29.93
C GLY A 799 -26.59 51.37 29.07
N CYS A 800 -27.49 52.35 29.17
CA CYS A 800 -28.69 52.42 28.34
C CYS A 800 -28.41 52.93 26.92
N TYR A 801 -27.38 53.76 26.72
CA TYR A 801 -26.82 54.01 25.40
C TYR A 801 -26.04 52.76 24.96
N SER A 802 -26.22 52.37 23.70
CA SER A 802 -25.68 51.12 23.15
C SER A 802 -25.21 51.32 21.72
N ARG A 803 -23.90 51.21 21.47
CA ARG A 803 -23.32 51.24 20.12
C ARG A 803 -22.89 49.83 19.71
N ASN A 804 -23.60 49.23 18.76
CA ASN A 804 -23.24 47.93 18.18
C ASN A 804 -22.10 48.11 17.16
N ILE A 805 -21.05 47.30 17.30
CA ILE A 805 -19.89 47.33 16.41
C ILE A 805 -20.08 46.26 15.33
N LEU A 806 -20.10 46.71 14.07
CA LEU A 806 -20.20 45.86 12.88
C LEU A 806 -18.88 46.00 12.12
N TYR A 807 -18.12 44.89 12.07
CA TYR A 807 -16.83 44.85 11.39
C TYR A 807 -17.02 44.70 9.87
N THR A 808 -16.27 45.50 9.13
CA THR A 808 -16.40 45.59 7.67
C THR A 808 -15.70 44.39 7.02
N GLY A 809 -16.47 43.57 6.30
CA GLY A 809 -15.95 42.43 5.54
C GLY A 809 -15.69 41.15 6.36
N ALA A 810 -15.92 41.14 7.68
CA ALA A 810 -15.67 39.98 8.54
C ALA A 810 -16.75 39.81 9.62
N ASN A 811 -17.18 38.56 9.84
CA ASN A 811 -18.12 38.14 10.89
C ASN A 811 -17.38 37.72 12.18
N PHE A 812 -18.12 37.57 13.29
CA PHE A 812 -17.48 37.28 14.58
C PHE A 812 -16.80 35.90 14.68
N PHE A 813 -17.21 34.89 13.90
CA PHE A 813 -16.53 33.59 13.86
C PHE A 813 -15.18 33.71 13.12
N GLN A 814 -15.17 34.38 11.96
CA GLN A 814 -13.93 34.68 11.21
C GLN A 814 -12.93 35.47 12.06
N LEU A 815 -13.42 36.44 12.83
CA LEU A 815 -12.58 37.22 13.75
C LEU A 815 -12.13 36.42 14.98
N GLU A 816 -12.91 35.43 15.43
CA GLU A 816 -12.46 34.48 16.45
C GLU A 816 -11.32 33.59 15.92
N SER A 817 -11.46 33.03 14.70
CA SER A 817 -10.39 32.30 14.01
C SER A 817 -9.12 33.13 13.87
N LEU A 818 -9.24 34.42 13.50
CA LEU A 818 -8.11 35.35 13.45
C LEU A 818 -7.44 35.53 14.83
N THR A 819 -8.20 35.60 15.93
CA THR A 819 -7.61 35.68 17.29
C THR A 819 -6.89 34.41 17.74
N LYS A 820 -7.23 33.26 17.13
CA LYS A 820 -6.56 31.97 17.35
C LYS A 820 -5.29 31.87 16.50
N ALA A 821 -5.35 32.27 15.22
CA ALA A 821 -4.24 32.22 14.27
C ALA A 821 -3.15 33.27 14.55
N SER A 822 -3.51 34.43 15.11
CA SER A 822 -2.54 35.49 15.43
C SER A 822 -2.03 35.45 16.86
N LEU A 823 -0.73 35.67 17.05
CA LEU A 823 -0.05 35.65 18.35
C LEU A 823 -0.59 36.75 19.28
N PHE A 824 -0.69 37.97 18.77
CA PHE A 824 -1.22 39.15 19.46
C PHE A 824 -2.42 39.75 18.72
N CYS A 825 -3.35 40.36 19.47
CA CYS A 825 -4.37 41.25 18.91
C CYS A 825 -4.60 42.46 19.82
N GLU A 826 -4.88 43.61 19.24
CA GLU A 826 -5.11 44.87 19.95
C GLU A 826 -6.28 45.67 19.35
N GLN A 827 -6.96 46.47 20.18
CA GLN A 827 -7.95 47.44 19.72
C GLN A 827 -7.92 48.69 20.59
N PHE A 828 -7.87 49.88 19.97
CA PHE A 828 -7.90 51.15 20.69
C PHE A 828 -9.32 51.50 21.15
N ILE A 829 -9.48 51.99 22.38
CA ILE A 829 -10.76 52.48 22.92
C ILE A 829 -10.55 53.83 23.62
N LYS A 830 -11.47 54.77 23.43
CA LYS A 830 -11.47 56.10 24.05
C LYS A 830 -12.88 56.52 24.45
N TYR A 831 -13.00 57.04 25.67
CA TYR A 831 -14.15 57.82 26.10
C TYR A 831 -13.69 59.22 26.49
N GLU A 832 -14.33 60.23 25.90
CA GLU A 832 -14.22 61.63 26.30
C GLU A 832 -15.50 62.01 27.05
N CYS A 833 -15.36 62.74 28.15
CA CYS A 833 -16.41 62.91 29.14
C CYS A 833 -16.34 64.29 29.80
N LYS A 834 -17.52 64.78 30.19
CA LYS A 834 -17.72 66.04 30.91
C LYS A 834 -18.93 65.82 31.83
N ALA A 835 -18.69 65.88 33.14
CA ALA A 835 -19.65 65.49 34.19
C ALA A 835 -20.26 64.07 34.04
N SER A 836 -19.57 63.14 33.38
CA SER A 836 -19.99 61.73 33.19
C SER A 836 -18.93 60.75 33.71
N LYS A 837 -19.34 59.62 34.30
CA LYS A 837 -18.51 58.64 35.03
C LYS A 837 -18.32 57.32 34.27
N ILE A 838 -17.28 56.56 34.65
CA ILE A 838 -17.04 55.18 34.18
C ILE A 838 -17.23 54.20 35.35
N PHE A 839 -16.36 54.25 36.37
CA PHE A 839 -16.36 53.40 37.56
C PHE A 839 -16.62 54.24 38.83
N PRO A 840 -17.88 54.69 39.04
CA PRO A 840 -18.22 55.53 40.19
C PRO A 840 -17.85 54.85 41.51
N LYS A 841 -17.34 55.64 42.46
CA LYS A 841 -16.97 55.15 43.79
C LYS A 841 -18.14 54.39 44.44
N PRO A 842 -17.90 53.19 44.98
CA PRO A 842 -18.95 52.41 45.64
C PRO A 842 -19.35 53.11 46.95
N LYS A 843 -20.66 53.25 47.20
CA LYS A 843 -21.16 53.76 48.49
C LYS A 843 -20.95 52.75 49.63
N ASN A 844 -21.09 51.45 49.33
CA ASN A 844 -20.84 50.32 50.25
C ASN A 844 -19.90 49.31 49.57
N LYS A 845 -19.10 48.57 50.36
CA LYS A 845 -18.00 47.70 49.90
C LYS A 845 -18.37 46.63 48.84
N SER A 846 -19.65 46.28 48.69
CA SER A 846 -20.10 45.07 47.95
C SER A 846 -20.51 45.25 46.48
N SER A 847 -20.74 46.46 45.93
CA SER A 847 -20.94 46.58 44.46
C SER A 847 -20.50 47.91 43.83
N ILE A 848 -19.38 47.86 43.10
CA ILE A 848 -19.02 48.87 42.07
C ILE A 848 -19.89 48.59 40.84
N ARG A 849 -20.81 49.51 40.52
CA ARG A 849 -21.73 49.41 39.37
C ARG A 849 -21.36 50.47 38.29
N PRO A 850 -20.64 50.10 37.22
CA PRO A 850 -20.21 51.06 36.19
C PRO A 850 -21.37 51.71 35.44
N PHE A 851 -21.13 52.92 34.94
CA PHE A 851 -22.00 53.59 33.96
C PHE A 851 -21.57 53.28 32.52
N ALA A 852 -20.26 53.14 32.28
CA ALA A 852 -19.68 52.78 30.99
C ALA A 852 -18.98 51.41 31.04
N TRP A 853 -19.08 50.63 29.96
CA TRP A 853 -18.34 49.37 29.76
C TRP A 853 -18.39 48.93 28.30
N TRP A 854 -17.64 47.89 27.94
CA TRP A 854 -17.72 47.25 26.63
C TRP A 854 -18.07 45.76 26.75
N MET A 855 -18.54 45.16 25.66
CA MET A 855 -18.92 43.76 25.58
C MET A 855 -17.94 43.02 24.66
N SER A 856 -17.44 41.86 25.09
CA SER A 856 -16.59 41.00 24.27
C SER A 856 -17.35 40.46 23.05
N ARG A 857 -16.61 39.87 22.11
CA ARG A 857 -17.15 39.01 21.03
C ARG A 857 -18.16 37.96 21.53
N ASP A 858 -18.02 37.51 22.78
CA ASP A 858 -18.84 36.47 23.42
C ASP A 858 -19.96 37.06 24.31
N PHE A 859 -20.27 38.35 24.16
CA PHE A 859 -21.22 39.12 24.99
C PHE A 859 -20.90 39.16 26.50
N ILE A 860 -19.67 38.87 26.91
CA ILE A 860 -19.24 39.01 28.30
C ILE A 860 -18.96 40.49 28.59
N LYS A 861 -19.49 41.00 29.70
CA LYS A 861 -19.35 42.40 30.13
C LYS A 861 -17.94 42.67 30.67
N MET A 862 -17.15 43.43 29.92
CA MET A 862 -15.79 43.80 30.29
C MET A 862 -15.77 45.11 31.07
N THR A 863 -15.40 45.01 32.35
CA THR A 863 -15.31 46.14 33.29
C THR A 863 -13.86 46.58 33.53
N TYR A 864 -13.00 46.43 32.53
CA TYR A 864 -11.66 47.02 32.49
C TYR A 864 -11.55 47.90 31.25
N TRP A 865 -10.70 48.91 31.33
CA TRP A 865 -10.54 49.94 30.29
C TRP A 865 -9.05 50.25 30.15
N ASP A 866 -8.59 50.57 28.93
CA ASP A 866 -7.27 51.19 28.69
C ASP A 866 -6.10 50.53 29.46
N GLY A 867 -5.51 49.46 28.91
CA GLY A 867 -4.37 48.77 29.51
C GLY A 867 -4.59 48.08 30.86
N ALA A 868 -5.77 48.22 31.49
CA ALA A 868 -6.06 47.58 32.77
C ALA A 868 -6.25 46.06 32.66
N ALA A 869 -5.75 45.34 33.66
CA ALA A 869 -5.99 43.90 33.81
C ALA A 869 -7.48 43.61 34.06
N ALA A 870 -7.98 42.47 33.57
CA ALA A 870 -9.41 42.20 33.46
C ALA A 870 -10.16 42.08 34.81
N ASP A 871 -9.44 41.80 35.89
CA ASP A 871 -9.91 41.80 37.28
C ASP A 871 -10.16 43.22 37.83
N ARG A 872 -9.49 44.25 37.27
CA ARG A 872 -9.43 45.61 37.85
C ARG A 872 -10.44 46.54 37.21
N ARG A 873 -11.45 46.93 38.01
CA ARG A 873 -12.50 47.92 37.64
C ARG A 873 -12.01 49.37 37.65
N MET A 874 -10.98 49.67 36.86
CA MET A 874 -10.24 50.95 36.78
C MET A 874 -9.73 51.20 35.34
N CYS A 875 -9.27 52.41 35.03
CA CYS A 875 -8.56 52.77 33.79
C CYS A 875 -7.03 52.84 34.02
N ALA A 876 -6.21 53.03 32.97
CA ALA A 876 -4.75 53.13 33.11
C ALA A 876 -4.30 54.16 34.16
N CYS A 877 -4.92 55.35 34.18
CA CYS A 877 -4.58 56.38 35.16
C CYS A 877 -4.84 55.92 36.61
N GLY A 878 -5.82 55.02 36.81
CA GLY A 878 -6.19 54.50 38.11
C GLY A 878 -5.22 53.44 38.61
N ILE A 879 -4.59 52.68 37.69
CA ILE A 879 -3.50 51.75 38.03
C ILE A 879 -2.20 52.53 38.30
N LYS A 880 -1.97 53.65 37.61
CA LYS A 880 -0.77 54.49 37.75
C LYS A 880 -0.86 55.54 38.87
N GLY A 881 -2.02 55.71 39.52
CA GLY A 881 -2.29 56.81 40.47
C GLY A 881 -2.44 58.20 39.84
N THR A 882 -2.29 58.32 38.51
CA THR A 882 -2.20 59.59 37.76
C THR A 882 -3.54 60.18 37.31
N CYS A 883 -4.68 59.64 37.75
CA CYS A 883 -5.97 60.24 37.39
C CYS A 883 -6.12 61.67 37.94
N ALA A 884 -7.00 62.47 37.34
CA ALA A 884 -7.20 63.88 37.69
C ALA A 884 -7.69 64.20 39.13
N LYS A 885 -7.96 63.20 39.98
CA LYS A 885 -8.17 63.34 41.44
C LYS A 885 -7.28 62.39 42.27
N GLY A 886 -6.17 61.93 41.70
CA GLY A 886 -5.30 60.88 42.24
C GLY A 886 -6.08 59.60 42.56
N ASP A 887 -5.67 58.93 43.65
CA ASP A 887 -6.31 57.73 44.22
C ASP A 887 -7.79 57.95 44.60
N LYS A 888 -8.27 59.20 44.60
CA LYS A 888 -9.69 59.50 44.81
C LYS A 888 -10.54 59.25 43.56
N SER A 889 -9.96 58.85 42.42
CA SER A 889 -10.60 58.47 41.15
C SER A 889 -10.22 57.04 40.72
N ARG A 890 -11.01 56.43 39.82
CA ARG A 890 -10.69 55.13 39.18
C ARG A 890 -10.37 55.26 37.69
N CYS A 891 -11.00 56.25 37.07
CA CYS A 891 -10.73 56.80 35.74
C CYS A 891 -10.69 58.34 35.85
N ASN A 892 -10.23 59.05 34.82
CA ASN A 892 -10.30 60.51 34.75
C ASN A 892 -11.75 61.00 34.73
N CYS A 893 -12.64 60.31 34.00
CA CYS A 893 -14.06 60.62 33.95
C CYS A 893 -14.75 60.59 35.32
N ASP A 894 -14.32 59.69 36.23
CA ASP A 894 -14.88 59.60 37.59
C ASP A 894 -14.63 60.84 38.46
N ALA A 895 -13.83 61.80 37.98
CA ALA A 895 -13.74 63.13 38.58
C ALA A 895 -15.09 63.88 38.56
N ASN A 896 -15.94 63.62 37.58
CA ASN A 896 -17.30 64.18 37.46
C ASN A 896 -17.40 65.70 37.68
N ASP A 897 -16.55 66.47 37.02
CA ASP A 897 -16.62 67.92 36.98
C ASP A 897 -16.97 68.42 35.57
N LYS A 898 -17.32 69.70 35.45
CA LYS A 898 -17.75 70.33 34.18
C LYS A 898 -16.59 70.59 33.19
N LYS A 899 -15.44 69.93 33.38
CA LYS A 899 -14.27 69.99 32.50
C LYS A 899 -14.30 68.78 31.56
N TRP A 900 -13.78 68.95 30.34
CA TRP A 900 -13.53 67.81 29.45
C TRP A 900 -12.36 66.98 29.98
N ARG A 901 -12.52 65.66 29.92
CA ARG A 901 -11.56 64.63 30.36
C ARG A 901 -11.63 63.43 29.43
N GLU A 902 -10.63 62.55 29.51
CA GLU A 902 -10.60 61.33 28.72
C GLU A 902 -9.90 60.16 29.43
N ASP A 903 -10.33 58.95 29.07
CA ASP A 903 -9.71 57.68 29.43
C ASP A 903 -9.60 56.82 28.16
N SER A 904 -8.38 56.51 27.73
CA SER A 904 -8.14 55.92 26.41
C SER A 904 -6.79 55.23 26.21
N GLY A 905 -6.83 54.08 25.54
CA GLY A 905 -5.64 53.34 25.13
C GLY A 905 -6.00 51.99 24.53
N LEU A 906 -5.06 51.03 24.58
CA LEU A 906 -5.21 49.73 23.94
C LEU A 906 -5.83 48.69 24.87
N LEU A 907 -6.80 47.95 24.33
CA LEU A 907 -7.23 46.64 24.80
C LEU A 907 -6.34 45.60 24.09
N THR A 908 -5.74 44.65 24.82
CA THR A 908 -4.76 43.69 24.27
C THR A 908 -5.06 42.22 24.60
N ASN A 909 -6.08 41.92 25.40
CA ASN A 909 -6.47 40.55 25.68
C ASN A 909 -7.26 39.96 24.50
N LYS A 910 -6.57 39.21 23.63
CA LYS A 910 -7.14 38.59 22.42
C LYS A 910 -8.25 37.56 22.67
N ILE A 911 -8.42 37.07 23.91
CA ILE A 911 -9.53 36.17 24.29
C ILE A 911 -10.85 36.95 24.35
N HIS A 912 -10.81 38.23 24.71
CA HIS A 912 -12.01 39.07 24.86
C HIS A 912 -12.32 39.91 23.61
N LEU A 913 -11.32 40.14 22.76
CA LEU A 913 -11.45 40.90 21.51
C LEU A 913 -12.01 40.05 20.37
N PRO A 914 -12.59 40.66 19.32
CA PRO A 914 -12.87 42.09 19.14
C PRO A 914 -13.98 42.67 20.05
N VAL A 915 -14.05 44.00 20.16
CA VAL A 915 -15.14 44.71 20.88
C VAL A 915 -16.46 44.60 20.11
N LYS A 916 -17.49 44.01 20.71
CA LYS A 916 -18.79 43.79 20.05
C LYS A 916 -19.79 44.92 20.23
N GLN A 917 -19.78 45.56 21.39
CA GLN A 917 -20.73 46.60 21.75
C GLN A 917 -20.15 47.52 22.81
N LEU A 918 -20.37 48.83 22.69
CA LEU A 918 -20.07 49.82 23.72
C LEU A 918 -21.34 50.22 24.47
N LYS A 919 -21.23 50.40 25.78
CA LYS A 919 -22.32 50.80 26.67
C LYS A 919 -21.93 52.05 27.47
N PHE A 920 -22.82 53.04 27.52
CA PHE A 920 -22.62 54.29 28.26
C PHE A 920 -23.91 54.75 28.96
N GLY A 921 -23.77 55.72 29.86
CA GLY A 921 -24.83 56.45 30.56
C GLY A 921 -24.20 57.54 31.43
N ASP A 922 -24.96 58.16 32.34
CA ASP A 922 -24.53 59.35 33.11
C ASP A 922 -24.39 60.59 32.17
N THR A 923 -25.35 60.75 31.23
CA THR A 923 -25.34 61.74 30.13
C THR A 923 -26.68 62.46 29.89
N ASP A 924 -27.61 62.48 30.84
CA ASP A 924 -28.96 63.02 30.61
C ASP A 924 -29.13 64.51 30.95
N LEU A 925 -28.36 65.05 31.91
CA LEU A 925 -28.51 66.44 32.34
C LEU A 925 -27.87 67.42 31.34
N LYS A 926 -28.35 68.68 31.33
CA LYS A 926 -27.90 69.75 30.39
C LYS A 926 -26.39 70.08 30.42
N HIS A 927 -25.62 69.52 31.34
CA HIS A 927 -24.18 69.77 31.51
C HIS A 927 -23.33 68.50 31.47
N GLU A 928 -23.96 67.34 31.23
CA GLU A 928 -23.32 66.04 31.10
C GLU A 928 -23.17 65.73 29.61
N GLU A 929 -21.95 65.44 29.18
CA GLU A 929 -21.66 65.15 27.77
C GLU A 929 -20.61 64.05 27.67
N GLY A 930 -20.75 63.20 26.64
CA GLY A 930 -19.79 62.14 26.35
C GLY A 930 -19.64 61.89 24.86
N TYR A 931 -18.44 61.48 24.46
CA TYR A 931 -18.12 61.01 23.11
C TYR A 931 -17.31 59.72 23.21
N ASN A 932 -17.59 58.78 22.31
CA ASN A 932 -16.90 57.49 22.24
C ASN A 932 -16.19 57.33 20.89
N THR A 933 -14.98 56.77 20.93
CA THR A 933 -14.17 56.47 19.76
C THR A 933 -13.55 55.09 19.95
N LEU A 934 -13.66 54.24 18.93
CA LEU A 934 -13.12 52.87 18.94
C LEU A 934 -12.27 52.70 17.68
N GLY A 935 -11.00 52.32 17.83
CA GLY A 935 -10.11 52.12 16.70
C GLY A 935 -10.29 50.76 16.04
N LYS A 936 -9.76 50.63 14.81
CA LYS A 936 -9.70 49.37 14.06
C LYS A 936 -9.14 48.23 14.90
N PHE A 937 -9.70 47.04 14.70
CA PHE A 937 -9.19 45.82 15.34
C PHE A 937 -7.95 45.34 14.58
N LYS A 938 -6.86 45.07 15.32
CA LYS A 938 -5.59 44.62 14.77
C LYS A 938 -5.19 43.25 15.32
N CYS A 939 -4.60 42.39 14.50
CA CYS A 939 -3.98 41.13 14.90
C CYS A 939 -2.65 40.92 14.16
N TYR A 940 -1.63 40.37 14.81
CA TYR A 940 -0.28 40.22 14.25
C TYR A 940 0.58 39.15 14.96
N GLY A 941 1.60 38.66 14.25
CA GLY A 941 2.40 37.48 14.59
C GLY A 941 1.62 36.19 14.37
N THR A 942 2.28 35.08 14.05
CA THR A 942 1.65 33.75 13.92
C THR A 942 1.69 33.02 15.27
N ALA A 943 0.59 32.37 15.65
CA ALA A 943 0.39 31.70 16.95
C ALA A 943 0.87 30.24 16.99
#